data_AF-A0A1Y3EWQ6-F1
#
_entry.id   AF-A0A1Y3EWQ6-F1
#
_cell.length_a   1.000
_cell.length_b   1.000
_cell.length_c   1.000
_cell.angle_alpha   90.00
_cell.angle_beta   90.00
_cell.angle_gamma   90.00
#
_symmetry.space_group_name_H-M   'P 1'
#
loop_
_entity.id
_entity.type
_entity.pdbx_description
1 polymer ?
#
loop_
_entity_poly.entity_id
_entity_poly.type
_entity_poly.pdbx_seq_one_letter_code
_entity_poly.pdbx_strand_id
1 'polypeptide(L)'
;MTFIWCRLPLTWNRIDETADDAWHLYHQLRTACGNDARLEVALEIGADLCDNMQILDRWTGESIGCLIIPSKVFQTSPGGDLPTVSEFHRQLLSILFARTSRAVLEFDSEQLDTIPINEYSFCVRNLYKNQRVLPMEKNSSVMRSYRDYLQLPLQPLFEDLSAATYEVFETDSVKYMQYEMAIKEAISDKISGNDVPFFNVIVCGAGRGPLVTAVLKALEHFAIPAFQLIAVEKNINAVSTLDHLNKTKWNRKVHIVHSDVRKFKPPAKADIIVSEMLGSFGDNELSPECLYEAMKFLKPDGVCIPQFYQSYLSPVHAPKLHYNAAQYRKQVEYNVNIINLLNERMLWNVDMLSILLLHLSLTTQSHYFHSLIKLDVSNAKPKQKNFYKVLKFRSEIDCELSGFLGYFYCILYKDHALSILPSNHTPNMRSWFSMFFPLVTPVMVKAGAEIEIHFWRNTGHGKVWYEWWLAKPTALPVQNPNGRSWSFAFIMVVMVFILHYQYLYVIQLSRVPPVLSYKVLYFKNAVPQVKAGFRVVQNATTEFPVDRIAVTFLTSHGDQFKAYGKIGDTLLDMVFNDNIPLDGFGICEGTCSCSTCHVILKREQYDYLPSPREDELDMLDLAYGLTDTSRLACQIVLTEQLDGMEVVVPVMLFSKTCFQIVKHGTSFHLGLIHGTAPTGRGSASISKGIVEYSGRASRK
;
A
#
# COMPACT_ATOMS: atom_id res chain seq x y z
N MET A 1 7.15 22.74 -1.09
CA MET A 1 5.80 22.97 -0.52
C MET A 1 6.00 23.36 0.93
N THR A 2 5.38 24.44 1.43
CA THR A 2 5.60 24.94 2.80
C THR A 2 4.55 24.37 3.76
N PHE A 3 4.98 23.81 4.89
CA PHE A 3 4.11 23.31 5.96
C PHE A 3 3.89 24.38 7.04
N ILE A 4 2.74 24.34 7.71
CA ILE A 4 2.39 25.21 8.83
C ILE A 4 2.19 24.32 10.06
N TRP A 5 2.98 24.55 11.10
CA TRP A 5 2.86 23.83 12.37
C TRP A 5 2.10 24.67 13.40
N CYS A 6 0.92 24.17 13.79
CA CYS A 6 0.14 24.75 14.89
C CYS A 6 0.66 24.20 16.21
N ARG A 7 1.36 25.02 17.01
CA ARG A 7 1.85 24.64 18.33
C ARG A 7 0.68 24.53 19.30
N LEU A 8 0.47 23.34 19.87
CA LEU A 8 -0.55 23.08 20.88
C LEU A 8 -0.01 22.15 21.97
N PRO A 9 -0.30 22.40 23.25
CA PRO A 9 0.09 21.50 24.32
C PRO A 9 -0.77 20.25 24.32
N LEU A 10 -0.15 19.11 24.64
CA LEU A 10 -0.83 17.83 24.79
C LEU A 10 -1.88 17.88 25.91
N THR A 11 -1.51 18.45 27.05
CA THR A 11 -2.41 18.73 28.18
C THR A 11 -2.69 20.22 28.26
N TRP A 12 -3.96 20.56 28.45
CA TRP A 12 -4.42 21.95 28.42
C TRP A 12 -5.10 22.29 29.75
N ASN A 13 -4.38 22.98 30.62
CA ASN A 13 -4.92 23.50 31.88
C ASN A 13 -5.42 24.94 31.65
N ARG A 14 -6.64 25.12 31.14
CA ARG A 14 -7.31 26.43 31.15
C ARG A 14 -8.28 26.54 32.33
N ILE A 15 -8.50 27.79 32.74
CA ILE A 15 -9.33 28.22 33.89
C ILE A 15 -10.74 28.65 33.39
N ASP A 16 -10.98 28.53 32.08
CA ASP A 16 -12.13 29.08 31.37
C ASP A 16 -13.36 28.14 31.43
N GLU A 17 -14.57 28.70 31.48
CA GLU A 17 -15.85 27.97 31.61
C GLU A 17 -16.27 27.11 30.39
N THR A 18 -15.48 27.09 29.31
CA THR A 18 -15.77 26.27 28.12
C THR A 18 -15.16 24.88 28.26
N ALA A 19 -15.95 23.83 28.05
CA ALA A 19 -15.53 22.42 28.15
C ALA A 19 -14.53 21.94 27.05
N ASP A 20 -13.99 22.84 26.23
CA ASP A 20 -13.14 22.52 25.08
C ASP A 20 -11.65 22.51 25.46
N ASP A 21 -10.92 21.47 25.04
CA ASP A 21 -9.47 21.32 25.25
C ASP A 21 -8.65 21.65 23.99
N ALA A 22 -7.32 21.48 24.07
CA ALA A 22 -6.38 21.71 22.96
C ALA A 22 -6.81 21.04 21.65
N TRP A 23 -7.34 19.82 21.72
CA TRP A 23 -7.74 19.08 20.53
C TRP A 23 -8.99 19.69 19.90
N HIS A 24 -9.95 20.16 20.71
CA HIS A 24 -11.13 20.86 20.19
C HIS A 24 -10.74 22.14 19.43
N LEU A 25 -9.78 22.90 19.97
CA LEU A 25 -9.26 24.09 19.29
C LEU A 25 -8.58 23.72 17.96
N TYR A 26 -7.76 22.67 17.95
CA TYR A 26 -7.14 22.18 16.72
C TYR A 26 -8.18 21.74 15.69
N HIS A 27 -9.19 20.97 16.13
CA HIS A 27 -10.30 20.51 15.30
C HIS A 27 -11.05 21.68 14.64
N GLN A 28 -11.40 22.71 15.42
CA GLN A 28 -12.05 23.92 14.90
C GLN A 28 -11.16 24.63 13.87
N LEU A 29 -9.86 24.79 14.16
CA LEU A 29 -8.91 25.43 13.26
C LEU A 29 -8.75 24.65 11.94
N ARG A 30 -8.49 23.35 12.00
CA ARG A 30 -8.30 22.53 10.78
C ARG A 30 -9.57 22.48 9.93
N THR A 31 -10.74 22.43 10.58
CA THR A 31 -12.03 22.43 9.89
C THR A 31 -12.27 23.77 9.19
N ALA A 32 -12.00 24.90 9.87
CA ALA A 32 -12.08 26.23 9.27
C ALA A 32 -11.13 26.43 8.08
N CYS A 33 -9.96 25.75 8.12
CA CYS A 33 -9.00 25.71 7.02
C CYS A 33 -9.35 24.69 5.92
N GLY A 34 -10.50 24.03 5.97
CA GLY A 34 -10.91 23.03 4.96
C GLY A 34 -10.08 21.74 4.99
N ASN A 35 -9.46 21.41 6.12
CA ASN A 35 -8.55 20.28 6.32
C ASN A 35 -7.34 20.29 5.35
N ASP A 36 -6.77 21.46 5.07
CA ASP A 36 -5.57 21.60 4.23
C ASP A 36 -4.41 20.72 4.75
N ALA A 37 -3.88 19.86 3.89
CA ALA A 37 -2.81 18.91 4.25
C ALA A 37 -1.49 19.56 4.68
N ARG A 38 -1.30 20.86 4.46
CA ARG A 38 -0.12 21.62 4.92
C ARG A 38 -0.21 22.03 6.39
N LEU A 39 -1.40 21.99 6.99
CA LEU A 39 -1.61 22.31 8.40
C LEU A 39 -1.40 21.05 9.25
N GLU A 40 -0.35 21.04 10.05
CA GLU A 40 0.00 19.96 10.97
C GLU A 40 0.02 20.48 12.40
N VAL A 41 -0.15 19.61 13.39
CA VAL A 41 0.06 19.97 14.81
C VAL A 41 1.53 19.80 15.19
N ALA A 42 2.11 20.79 15.86
CA ALA A 42 3.32 20.64 16.65
C ALA A 42 2.92 20.43 18.10
N LEU A 43 2.94 19.17 18.54
CA LEU A 43 2.38 18.75 19.82
C LEU A 43 3.43 18.94 20.92
N GLU A 44 3.15 19.83 21.87
CA GLU A 44 4.02 20.13 22.99
C GLU A 44 3.78 19.18 24.15
N ILE A 45 4.85 18.51 24.57
CA ILE A 45 4.85 17.52 25.65
C ILE A 45 5.20 18.23 26.95
N GLY A 46 4.19 18.45 27.81
CA GLY A 46 4.40 19.05 29.14
C GLY A 46 5.14 18.12 30.10
N ALA A 47 5.76 18.68 31.14
CA ALA A 47 6.38 17.88 32.21
C ALA A 47 5.32 17.23 33.12
N ASP A 48 4.22 17.95 33.36
CA ASP A 48 3.07 17.47 34.13
C ASP A 48 2.01 16.93 33.18
N LEU A 49 1.98 15.60 33.06
CA LEU A 49 0.97 14.90 32.28
C LEU A 49 0.03 14.16 33.22
N CYS A 50 -1.27 14.11 32.87
CA CYS A 50 -2.19 13.23 33.56
C CYS A 50 -1.90 11.77 33.18
N ASP A 51 -2.06 10.83 34.12
CA ASP A 51 -1.92 9.38 33.88
C ASP A 51 -2.94 8.81 32.87
N ASN A 52 -3.81 9.65 32.31
CA ASN A 52 -4.80 9.26 31.31
C ASN A 52 -4.22 9.26 29.89
N MET A 53 -3.80 8.09 29.41
CA MET A 53 -3.32 7.89 28.03
C MET A 53 -4.42 8.03 26.97
N GLN A 54 -5.71 8.01 27.32
CA GLN A 54 -6.82 8.18 26.36
C GLN A 54 -6.80 9.57 25.69
N ILE A 55 -6.09 10.54 26.26
CA ILE A 55 -5.86 11.84 25.62
C ILE A 55 -5.17 11.70 24.25
N LEU A 56 -4.37 10.64 24.06
CA LEU A 56 -3.66 10.36 22.81
C LEU A 56 -4.54 9.77 21.72
N ASP A 57 -5.66 9.15 22.07
CA ASP A 57 -6.51 8.46 21.08
C ASP A 57 -7.02 9.44 20.02
N ARG A 58 -7.25 10.69 20.40
CA ARG A 58 -7.57 11.79 19.48
C ARG A 58 -6.36 12.22 18.66
N TRP A 59 -5.24 12.54 19.31
CA TRP A 59 -4.04 13.05 18.64
C TRP A 59 -3.40 12.06 17.68
N THR A 60 -3.51 10.75 17.94
CA THR A 60 -2.96 9.71 17.06
C THR A 60 -3.67 9.59 15.72
N GLY A 61 -4.88 10.15 15.58
CA GLY A 61 -5.59 10.27 14.30
C GLY A 61 -5.27 11.57 13.54
N GLU A 62 -4.64 12.55 14.20
CA GLU A 62 -4.33 13.85 13.62
C GLU A 62 -2.96 13.87 12.92
N SER A 63 -2.75 14.85 12.03
CA SER A 63 -1.48 15.06 11.33
C SER A 63 -0.44 15.69 12.27
N ILE A 64 0.32 14.86 12.98
CA ILE A 64 1.41 15.32 13.86
C ILE A 64 2.64 15.66 13.03
N GLY A 65 2.93 16.94 12.92
CA GLY A 65 4.09 17.44 12.21
C GLY A 65 5.36 17.20 13.02
N CYS A 66 5.35 17.58 14.28
CA CYS A 66 6.53 17.63 15.14
C CYS A 66 6.14 17.43 16.61
N LEU A 67 7.03 16.89 17.44
CA LEU A 67 6.92 16.92 18.89
C LEU A 67 7.78 18.05 19.47
N ILE A 68 7.21 18.93 20.27
CA ILE A 68 7.97 19.93 21.03
C ILE A 68 8.23 19.34 22.42
N ILE A 69 9.50 19.18 22.80
CA ILE A 69 9.92 18.57 24.06
C ILE A 69 10.73 19.62 24.85
N PRO A 70 10.09 20.32 25.80
CA PRO A 70 10.76 21.25 26.69
C PRO A 70 11.77 20.56 27.62
N SER A 71 12.81 21.28 28.01
CA SER A 71 13.87 20.83 28.92
C SER A 71 13.34 20.30 30.26
N LYS A 72 12.25 20.88 30.77
CA LYS A 72 11.54 20.45 31.99
C LYS A 72 11.00 19.01 31.96
N VAL A 73 10.87 18.39 30.78
CA VAL A 73 10.46 16.99 30.64
C VAL A 73 11.57 16.02 31.08
N PHE A 74 12.82 16.48 31.01
CA PHE A 74 13.97 15.65 31.30
C PHE A 74 14.32 15.69 32.80
N GLN A 75 14.79 14.55 33.28
CA GLN A 75 15.32 14.35 34.63
C GLN A 75 16.73 13.74 34.51
N THR A 76 17.53 13.81 35.56
CA THR A 76 18.85 13.15 35.59
C THR A 76 18.71 11.66 35.91
N SER A 77 19.58 10.83 35.33
CA SER A 77 19.55 9.39 35.57
C SER A 77 20.02 9.03 36.98
N PRO A 78 19.51 7.95 37.60
CA PRO A 78 20.01 7.49 38.89
C PRO A 78 21.50 7.13 38.79
N GLY A 79 22.37 7.90 39.41
CA GLY A 79 23.82 7.66 39.44
C GLY A 79 24.63 8.27 38.28
N GLY A 80 24.06 9.21 37.52
CA GLY A 80 24.81 9.95 36.50
C GLY A 80 24.20 11.30 36.12
N ASP A 81 24.94 12.10 35.35
CA ASP A 81 24.53 13.46 34.93
C ASP A 81 23.76 13.47 33.59
N LEU A 82 23.51 12.30 32.99
CA LEU A 82 22.88 12.21 31.67
C LEU A 82 21.35 12.45 31.74
N PRO A 83 20.78 13.19 30.78
CA PRO A 83 19.36 13.44 30.71
C PRO A 83 18.59 12.16 30.32
N THR A 84 17.53 11.88 31.05
CA THR A 84 16.55 10.82 30.80
C THR A 84 15.14 11.39 30.96
N VAL A 85 14.11 10.58 30.69
CA VAL A 85 12.71 10.93 30.93
C VAL A 85 12.08 9.90 31.85
N SER A 86 10.97 10.27 32.50
CA SER A 86 10.16 9.31 33.27
C SER A 86 9.66 8.15 32.39
N GLU A 87 9.29 7.04 33.03
CA GLU A 87 8.77 5.87 32.30
C GLU A 87 7.46 6.19 31.56
N PHE A 88 6.61 7.03 32.14
CA PHE A 88 5.39 7.50 31.48
C PHE A 88 5.70 8.27 30.19
N HIS A 89 6.63 9.22 30.25
CA HIS A 89 7.07 9.97 29.06
C HIS A 89 7.74 9.07 28.03
N ARG A 90 8.50 8.06 28.45
CA ARG A 90 9.09 7.07 27.56
C ARG A 90 8.03 6.31 26.77
N GLN A 91 6.96 5.85 27.42
CA GLN A 91 5.85 5.15 26.78
C GLN A 91 5.07 6.06 25.84
N LEU A 92 4.75 7.28 26.28
CA LEU A 92 4.10 8.30 25.48
C LEU A 92 4.88 8.62 24.20
N LEU A 93 6.16 8.98 24.34
CA LEU A 93 7.02 9.34 23.22
C LEU A 93 7.23 8.14 22.29
N SER A 94 7.28 6.92 22.80
CA SER A 94 7.34 5.70 21.99
C SER A 94 6.12 5.54 21.07
N ILE A 95 4.93 5.97 21.50
CA ILE A 95 3.70 5.98 20.67
C ILE A 95 3.71 7.15 19.69
N LEU A 96 4.07 8.36 20.14
CA LEU A 96 4.04 9.56 19.31
C LEU A 96 5.12 9.57 18.21
N PHE A 97 6.31 9.02 18.50
CA PHE A 97 7.37 8.86 17.50
C PHE A 97 6.98 7.86 16.40
N ALA A 98 6.08 6.91 16.70
CA ALA A 98 5.50 6.09 15.64
C ALA A 98 4.70 6.91 14.64
N ARG A 99 4.33 8.17 14.93
CA ARG A 99 3.59 9.08 14.02
C ARG A 99 4.45 10.17 13.38
N THR A 100 5.55 10.57 14.00
CA THR A 100 6.47 11.59 13.45
C THR A 100 7.93 11.28 13.77
N SER A 101 8.84 11.59 12.85
CA SER A 101 10.28 11.51 13.05
C SER A 101 10.91 12.83 13.50
N ARG A 102 10.11 13.90 13.66
CA ARG A 102 10.59 15.26 13.94
C ARG A 102 10.33 15.64 15.39
N ALA A 103 11.35 16.16 16.06
CA ALA A 103 11.24 16.74 17.39
C ALA A 103 11.99 18.07 17.48
N VAL A 104 11.46 19.00 18.26
CA VAL A 104 12.08 20.28 18.63
C VAL A 104 12.36 20.24 20.13
N LEU A 105 13.62 20.43 20.52
CA LEU A 105 14.00 20.59 21.91
C LEU A 105 13.93 22.06 22.27
N GLU A 106 13.20 22.38 23.35
CA GLU A 106 13.04 23.75 23.82
C GLU A 106 13.74 23.93 25.17
N PHE A 107 14.56 24.96 25.28
CA PHE A 107 15.33 25.29 26.48
C PHE A 107 15.09 26.74 26.87
N ASP A 108 15.15 27.02 28.17
CA ASP A 108 15.08 28.39 28.66
C ASP A 108 16.33 29.18 28.22
N SER A 109 16.10 30.40 27.73
CA SER A 109 17.13 31.23 27.09
C SER A 109 18.30 31.57 28.00
N GLU A 110 18.12 31.51 29.32
CA GLU A 110 19.15 31.85 30.32
C GLU A 110 20.21 30.75 30.51
N GLN A 111 20.01 29.56 29.93
CA GLN A 111 20.85 28.38 30.19
C GLN A 111 21.56 27.82 28.95
N LEU A 112 21.34 28.40 27.76
CA LEU A 112 21.78 27.85 26.46
C LEU A 112 23.28 27.53 26.37
N ASP A 113 24.14 28.36 26.98
CA ASP A 113 25.60 28.20 26.91
C ASP A 113 26.13 27.08 27.82
N THR A 114 25.31 26.62 28.77
CA THR A 114 25.70 25.61 29.78
C THR A 114 25.02 24.25 29.59
N ILE A 115 24.00 24.17 28.74
CA ILE A 115 23.22 22.95 28.54
C ILE A 115 23.99 22.01 27.59
N PRO A 116 24.19 20.73 27.97
CA PRO A 116 24.79 19.75 27.09
C PRO A 116 23.79 19.28 26.02
N ILE A 117 23.48 20.14 25.03
CA ILE A 117 22.45 19.91 23.99
C ILE A 117 22.60 18.55 23.30
N ASN A 118 23.84 18.10 23.09
CA ASN A 118 24.15 16.81 22.47
C ASN A 118 23.60 15.61 23.27
N GLU A 119 23.60 15.70 24.60
CA GLU A 119 23.12 14.62 25.47
C GLU A 119 21.58 14.53 25.45
N TYR A 120 20.89 15.67 25.48
CA TYR A 120 19.43 15.72 25.33
C TYR A 120 19.01 15.20 23.95
N SER A 121 19.72 15.62 22.90
CA SER A 121 19.52 15.11 21.54
C SER A 121 19.74 13.59 21.45
N PHE A 122 20.79 13.08 22.10
CA PHE A 122 21.05 11.64 22.17
C PHE A 122 19.94 10.89 22.91
N CYS A 123 19.45 11.42 24.03
CA CYS A 123 18.32 10.85 24.76
C CYS A 123 17.07 10.72 23.87
N VAL A 124 16.69 11.79 23.16
CA VAL A 124 15.53 11.76 22.25
C VAL A 124 15.74 10.84 21.06
N ARG A 125 16.94 10.80 20.46
CA ARG A 125 17.25 9.83 19.39
C ARG A 125 17.11 8.39 19.88
N ASN A 126 17.48 8.09 21.12
CA ASN A 126 17.29 6.76 21.70
C ASN A 126 15.82 6.45 21.97
N LEU A 127 15.01 7.44 22.38
CA LEU A 127 13.56 7.27 22.50
C LEU A 127 12.92 6.97 21.15
N TYR A 128 13.32 7.68 20.09
CA TYR A 128 12.87 7.42 18.72
C TYR A 128 13.29 6.03 18.22
N LYS A 129 14.53 5.60 18.46
CA LYS A 129 15.00 4.26 18.09
C LYS A 129 14.20 3.15 18.79
N ASN A 130 13.77 3.39 20.03
CA ASN A 130 12.96 2.48 20.84
C ASN A 130 11.45 2.76 20.71
N GLN A 131 11.02 3.41 19.62
CA GLN A 131 9.60 3.64 19.36
C GLN A 131 8.82 2.33 19.22
N ARG A 132 7.52 2.41 19.46
CA ARG A 132 6.61 1.28 19.31
C ARG A 132 6.38 1.03 17.82
N VAL A 133 7.14 0.09 17.28
CA VAL A 133 6.95 -0.39 15.90
C VAL A 133 5.97 -1.56 15.92
N LEU A 134 4.94 -1.53 15.06
CA LEU A 134 4.01 -2.66 14.94
C LEU A 134 4.76 -3.93 14.57
N PRO A 135 4.32 -5.12 15.00
CA PRO A 135 4.94 -6.38 14.60
C PRO A 135 5.15 -6.50 13.08
N MET A 136 4.20 -5.99 12.27
CA MET A 136 4.28 -5.96 10.80
C MET A 136 5.36 -5.01 10.26
N GLU A 137 5.69 -3.94 10.98
CA GLU A 137 6.64 -2.90 10.58
C GLU A 137 8.07 -3.13 11.09
N LYS A 138 8.29 -4.11 11.99
CA LYS A 138 9.59 -4.31 12.67
C LYS A 138 10.74 -4.53 11.69
N ASN A 139 10.48 -5.16 10.54
CA ASN A 139 11.49 -5.56 9.56
C ASN A 139 11.12 -5.20 8.10
N SER A 140 10.29 -4.18 7.86
CA SER A 140 9.91 -3.79 6.48
C SER A 140 9.65 -2.29 6.36
N SER A 141 10.65 -1.57 5.85
CA SER A 141 10.55 -0.18 5.34
C SER A 141 9.40 0.01 4.36
N VAL A 142 9.14 -0.99 3.51
CA VAL A 142 8.05 -1.03 2.53
C VAL A 142 6.69 -0.87 3.22
N MET A 143 6.44 -1.53 4.35
CA MET A 143 5.16 -1.38 5.08
C MET A 143 4.96 0.05 5.63
N ARG A 144 6.05 0.79 5.88
CA ARG A 144 5.96 2.20 6.33
C ARG A 144 5.58 3.15 5.20
N SER A 145 5.99 2.88 3.95
CA SER A 145 5.66 3.74 2.81
C SER A 145 4.18 3.64 2.41
N TYR A 146 3.50 2.54 2.75
CA TYR A 146 2.06 2.37 2.54
C TYR A 146 1.17 3.00 3.63
N ARG A 147 1.76 3.67 4.63
CA ARG A 147 0.99 4.28 5.72
C ARG A 147 0.07 5.39 5.20
N ASP A 148 -1.22 5.28 5.51
CA ASP A 148 -2.31 6.18 5.08
C ASP A 148 -2.40 6.38 3.54
N TYR A 149 -1.81 5.48 2.73
CA TYR A 149 -1.78 5.59 1.28
C TYR A 149 -2.96 4.89 0.62
N LEU A 150 -3.74 5.59 -0.23
CA LEU A 150 -4.97 5.05 -0.82
C LEU A 150 -4.85 4.11 -2.03
N GLN A 151 -5.57 2.99 -1.98
CA GLN A 151 -5.57 1.86 -2.92
C GLN A 151 -6.99 1.30 -3.06
N LEU A 152 -7.34 0.94 -4.29
CA LEU A 152 -8.58 0.25 -4.59
C LEU A 152 -8.46 -1.24 -4.21
N PRO A 153 -9.50 -1.85 -3.63
CA PRO A 153 -9.52 -3.29 -3.41
C PRO A 153 -9.35 -4.03 -4.74
N LEU A 154 -8.53 -5.07 -4.73
CA LEU A 154 -8.35 -5.92 -5.90
C LEU A 154 -9.67 -6.61 -6.25
N GLN A 155 -9.85 -6.93 -7.53
CA GLN A 155 -11.00 -7.69 -8.01
C GLN A 155 -10.54 -8.89 -8.84
N PRO A 156 -9.91 -9.92 -8.23
CA PRO A 156 -9.30 -11.02 -8.99
C PRO A 156 -10.29 -11.83 -9.81
N LEU A 157 -11.60 -11.82 -9.46
CA LEU A 157 -12.63 -12.45 -10.28
C LEU A 157 -12.94 -11.67 -11.57
N PHE A 158 -12.87 -10.33 -11.50
CA PHE A 158 -13.19 -9.44 -12.62
C PHE A 158 -11.97 -9.15 -13.50
N GLU A 159 -10.80 -8.91 -12.88
CA GLU A 159 -9.55 -8.58 -13.54
C GLU A 159 -8.55 -9.75 -13.48
N ASP A 160 -7.67 -9.82 -14.47
CA ASP A 160 -6.53 -10.74 -14.43
C ASP A 160 -5.35 -10.02 -13.78
N LEU A 161 -4.93 -10.51 -12.61
CA LEU A 161 -3.81 -9.93 -11.86
C LEU A 161 -2.49 -10.07 -12.64
N SER A 162 -1.62 -9.07 -12.46
CA SER A 162 -0.27 -9.05 -13.04
C SER A 162 0.68 -10.00 -12.30
N ALA A 163 1.77 -10.40 -12.96
CA ALA A 163 2.80 -11.26 -12.34
C ALA A 163 3.41 -10.63 -11.08
N ALA A 164 3.64 -9.31 -11.08
CA ALA A 164 4.15 -8.57 -9.92
C ALA A 164 3.18 -8.62 -8.73
N THR A 165 1.86 -8.60 -8.98
CA THR A 165 0.85 -8.70 -7.91
C THR A 165 0.93 -10.06 -7.22
N TYR A 166 1.03 -11.15 -8.00
CA TYR A 166 1.22 -12.49 -7.45
C TYR A 166 2.54 -12.64 -6.67
N GLU A 167 3.61 -12.02 -7.15
CA GLU A 167 4.90 -12.05 -6.47
C GLU A 167 4.83 -11.42 -5.07
N VAL A 168 4.14 -10.28 -4.93
CA VAL A 168 3.88 -9.67 -3.62
C VAL A 168 3.12 -10.64 -2.71
N PHE A 169 2.08 -11.31 -3.22
CA PHE A 169 1.34 -12.29 -2.43
C PHE A 169 2.17 -13.49 -1.99
N GLU A 170 3.16 -13.89 -2.78
CA GLU A 170 4.01 -15.05 -2.54
C GLU A 170 5.11 -14.78 -1.51
N THR A 171 5.42 -13.50 -1.24
CA THR A 171 6.39 -13.11 -0.21
C THR A 171 5.88 -13.37 1.22
N ASP A 172 4.57 -13.55 1.41
CA ASP A 172 3.98 -13.85 2.72
C ASP A 172 4.07 -15.34 3.05
N SER A 173 5.21 -15.73 3.63
CA SER A 173 5.46 -17.12 4.04
C SER A 173 4.51 -17.60 5.15
N VAL A 174 4.05 -16.70 6.02
CA VAL A 174 3.17 -17.05 7.15
C VAL A 174 1.81 -17.52 6.65
N LYS A 175 1.25 -16.82 5.65
CA LYS A 175 -0.01 -17.21 5.00
C LYS A 175 0.06 -18.67 4.51
N TYR A 176 1.03 -18.98 3.66
CA TYR A 176 1.11 -20.33 3.07
C TYR A 176 1.51 -21.40 4.06
N MET A 177 2.29 -21.07 5.11
CA MET A 177 2.58 -21.99 6.20
C MET A 177 1.29 -22.40 6.93
N GLN A 178 0.41 -21.44 7.26
CA GLN A 178 -0.87 -21.74 7.90
C GLN A 178 -1.78 -22.59 7.01
N TYR A 179 -1.83 -22.31 5.70
CA TYR A 179 -2.52 -23.18 4.74
C TYR A 179 -1.92 -24.58 4.69
N GLU A 180 -0.59 -24.72 4.63
CA GLU A 180 0.07 -26.03 4.58
C GLU A 180 -0.22 -26.86 5.85
N MET A 181 -0.22 -26.23 7.03
CA MET A 181 -0.59 -26.88 8.29
C MET A 181 -2.06 -27.31 8.30
N ALA A 182 -2.98 -26.42 7.91
CA ALA A 182 -4.41 -26.73 7.81
C ALA A 182 -4.70 -27.88 6.84
N ILE A 183 -4.04 -27.91 5.68
CA ILE A 183 -4.18 -28.98 4.69
C ILE A 183 -3.66 -30.30 5.25
N LYS A 184 -2.50 -30.30 5.94
CA LYS A 184 -1.94 -31.50 6.55
C LYS A 184 -2.87 -32.09 7.61
N GLU A 185 -3.42 -31.24 8.49
CA GLU A 185 -4.34 -31.71 9.51
C GLU A 185 -5.64 -32.27 8.90
N ALA A 186 -6.19 -31.61 7.87
CA ALA A 186 -7.37 -32.10 7.16
C ALA A 186 -7.12 -33.45 6.47
N ILE A 187 -5.95 -33.65 5.84
CA ILE A 187 -5.58 -34.96 5.26
C ILE A 187 -5.44 -36.01 6.36
N SER A 188 -4.75 -35.68 7.45
CA SER A 188 -4.55 -36.58 8.59
C SER A 188 -5.89 -37.10 9.14
N ASP A 189 -6.86 -36.21 9.35
CA ASP A 189 -8.19 -36.61 9.84
C ASP A 189 -8.92 -37.53 8.86
N LYS A 190 -8.81 -37.25 7.55
CA LYS A 190 -9.49 -38.03 6.51
C LYS A 190 -8.93 -39.45 6.36
N ILE A 191 -7.63 -39.64 6.63
CA ILE A 191 -6.99 -40.97 6.56
C ILE A 191 -7.04 -41.74 7.89
N SER A 192 -7.21 -41.06 9.02
CA SER A 192 -7.18 -41.69 10.36
C SER A 192 -8.42 -42.54 10.70
N GLY A 193 -9.41 -42.63 9.81
CA GLY A 193 -10.67 -43.36 10.08
C GLY A 193 -11.22 -44.18 8.91
N ASN A 194 -10.58 -44.20 7.74
CA ASN A 194 -11.04 -44.91 6.56
C ASN A 194 -9.87 -45.41 5.72
N ASP A 195 -10.07 -46.53 5.02
CA ASP A 195 -9.21 -46.90 3.90
C ASP A 195 -9.59 -45.97 2.73
N VAL A 196 -8.69 -45.05 2.35
CA VAL A 196 -8.95 -44.04 1.30
C VAL A 196 -8.19 -44.46 0.04
N PRO A 197 -8.78 -45.32 -0.81
CA PRO A 197 -8.08 -45.89 -1.96
C PRO A 197 -7.73 -44.85 -3.03
N PHE A 198 -8.42 -43.70 -3.04
CA PHE A 198 -8.16 -42.61 -3.97
C PHE A 198 -8.56 -41.25 -3.37
N PHE A 199 -7.59 -40.34 -3.27
CA PHE A 199 -7.77 -39.04 -2.64
C PHE A 199 -7.90 -37.91 -3.68
N ASN A 200 -9.00 -37.15 -3.64
CA ASN A 200 -9.28 -36.07 -4.59
C ASN A 200 -9.16 -34.70 -3.95
N VAL A 201 -8.27 -33.84 -4.48
CA VAL A 201 -8.13 -32.46 -4.01
C VAL A 201 -8.31 -31.49 -5.17
N ILE A 202 -9.07 -30.42 -4.94
CA ILE A 202 -9.26 -29.33 -5.91
C ILE A 202 -8.77 -28.02 -5.28
N VAL A 203 -7.83 -27.36 -5.94
CA VAL A 203 -7.40 -26.00 -5.61
C VAL A 203 -8.15 -25.03 -6.52
N CYS A 204 -9.02 -24.21 -5.93
CA CYS A 204 -9.84 -23.21 -6.62
C CYS A 204 -9.15 -21.84 -6.57
N GLY A 205 -8.88 -21.24 -7.73
CA GLY A 205 -8.10 -20.00 -7.82
C GLY A 205 -6.64 -20.27 -7.49
N ALA A 206 -5.99 -21.12 -8.30
CA ALA A 206 -4.65 -21.61 -7.99
C ALA A 206 -3.54 -20.55 -8.11
N GLY A 207 -3.79 -19.42 -8.76
CA GLY A 207 -2.80 -18.38 -9.01
C GLY A 207 -1.57 -18.97 -9.70
N ARG A 208 -0.37 -18.64 -9.20
CA ARG A 208 0.89 -19.25 -9.68
C ARG A 208 1.29 -20.53 -8.94
N GLY A 209 0.40 -21.10 -8.12
CA GLY A 209 0.56 -22.44 -7.55
C GLY A 209 1.18 -22.61 -6.16
N PRO A 210 1.28 -21.60 -5.27
CA PRO A 210 1.81 -21.83 -3.92
C PRO A 210 0.93 -22.81 -3.11
N LEU A 211 -0.40 -22.71 -3.20
CA LEU A 211 -1.32 -23.66 -2.56
C LEU A 211 -1.28 -25.04 -3.21
N VAL A 212 -1.10 -25.13 -4.53
CA VAL A 212 -0.91 -26.41 -5.23
C VAL A 212 0.33 -27.11 -4.69
N THR A 213 1.42 -26.36 -4.48
CA THR A 213 2.66 -26.87 -3.90
C THR A 213 2.45 -27.32 -2.44
N ALA A 214 1.72 -26.56 -1.63
CA ALA A 214 1.39 -26.93 -0.26
C ALA A 214 0.59 -28.24 -0.18
N VAL A 215 -0.39 -28.43 -1.07
CA VAL A 215 -1.16 -29.68 -1.18
C VAL A 215 -0.25 -30.85 -1.57
N LEU A 216 0.60 -30.70 -2.58
CA LEU A 216 1.54 -31.76 -2.99
C LEU A 216 2.46 -32.18 -1.85
N LYS A 217 3.05 -31.22 -1.13
CA LYS A 217 3.88 -31.51 0.05
C LYS A 217 3.12 -32.29 1.12
N ALA A 218 1.86 -31.94 1.36
CA ALA A 218 1.03 -32.64 2.34
C ALA A 218 0.69 -34.07 1.89
N LEU A 219 0.33 -34.27 0.62
CA LEU A 219 0.07 -35.60 0.05
C LEU A 219 1.33 -36.50 0.10
N GLU A 220 2.50 -35.93 -0.19
CA GLU A 220 3.78 -36.65 -0.11
C GLU A 220 4.17 -36.97 1.35
N HIS A 221 3.91 -36.06 2.29
CA HIS A 221 4.17 -36.27 3.72
C HIS A 221 3.42 -37.48 4.29
N PHE A 222 2.16 -37.67 3.90
CA PHE A 222 1.34 -38.81 4.33
C PHE A 222 1.47 -40.04 3.40
N ALA A 223 2.38 -39.98 2.41
CA ALA A 223 2.60 -41.04 1.43
C ALA A 223 1.29 -41.55 0.77
N ILE A 224 0.39 -40.63 0.41
CA ILE A 224 -0.90 -40.97 -0.19
C ILE A 224 -0.66 -41.68 -1.54
N PRO A 225 -1.01 -42.96 -1.69
CA PRO A 225 -0.53 -43.80 -2.79
C PRO A 225 -1.21 -43.47 -4.13
N ALA A 226 -2.47 -43.02 -4.10
CA ALA A 226 -3.23 -42.66 -5.29
C ALA A 226 -4.08 -41.42 -5.03
N PHE A 227 -3.88 -40.39 -5.84
CA PHE A 227 -4.63 -39.14 -5.72
C PHE A 227 -4.85 -38.46 -7.07
N GLN A 228 -5.84 -37.58 -7.12
CA GLN A 228 -6.00 -36.58 -8.17
C GLN A 228 -5.94 -35.19 -7.55
N LEU A 229 -5.01 -34.36 -8.04
CA LEU A 229 -4.91 -32.95 -7.69
C LEU A 229 -5.28 -32.11 -8.91
N ILE A 230 -6.35 -31.31 -8.79
CA ILE A 230 -6.81 -30.39 -9.84
C ILE A 230 -6.53 -28.96 -9.40
N ALA A 231 -5.87 -28.18 -10.26
CA ALA A 231 -5.66 -26.75 -10.05
C ALA A 231 -6.52 -25.97 -11.05
N VAL A 232 -7.54 -25.26 -10.57
CA VAL A 232 -8.46 -24.47 -11.38
C VAL A 232 -8.07 -23.01 -11.30
N GLU A 233 -7.81 -22.39 -12.45
CA GLU A 233 -7.43 -20.98 -12.56
C GLU A 233 -8.06 -20.35 -13.80
N LYS A 234 -8.60 -19.12 -13.68
CA LYS A 234 -9.20 -18.40 -14.81
C LYS A 234 -8.20 -17.53 -15.55
N ASN A 235 -7.16 -17.05 -14.87
CA ASN A 235 -6.19 -16.12 -15.44
C ASN A 235 -5.20 -16.92 -16.29
N ILE A 236 -5.31 -16.78 -17.60
CA ILE A 236 -4.48 -17.51 -18.57
C ILE A 236 -2.97 -17.28 -18.36
N ASN A 237 -2.58 -16.11 -17.87
CA ASN A 237 -1.17 -15.80 -17.60
C ASN A 237 -0.64 -16.62 -16.42
N ALA A 238 -1.46 -16.81 -15.39
CA ALA A 238 -1.14 -17.65 -14.24
C ALA A 238 -1.17 -19.15 -14.61
N VAL A 239 -2.11 -19.57 -15.47
CA VAL A 239 -2.15 -20.94 -16.02
C VAL A 239 -0.85 -21.32 -16.72
N SER A 240 -0.26 -20.40 -17.49
CA SER A 240 1.06 -20.63 -18.13
C SER A 240 2.15 -20.95 -17.10
N THR A 241 2.16 -20.24 -15.97
CA THR A 241 3.07 -20.53 -14.86
C THR A 241 2.78 -21.89 -14.22
N LEU A 242 1.51 -22.22 -13.98
CA LEU A 242 1.10 -23.51 -13.44
C LEU A 242 1.54 -24.68 -14.35
N ASP A 243 1.36 -24.55 -15.66
CA ASP A 243 1.78 -25.55 -16.64
C ASP A 243 3.30 -25.74 -16.64
N HIS A 244 4.05 -24.66 -16.51
CA HIS A 244 5.51 -24.72 -16.39
C HIS A 244 5.91 -25.46 -15.10
N LEU A 245 5.37 -25.08 -13.95
CA LEU A 245 5.65 -25.75 -12.67
C LEU A 245 5.24 -27.22 -12.67
N ASN A 246 4.12 -27.55 -13.32
CA ASN A 246 3.67 -28.93 -13.44
C ASN A 246 4.65 -29.79 -14.25
N LYS A 247 5.27 -29.20 -15.28
CA LYS A 247 6.30 -29.87 -16.10
C LYS A 247 7.62 -30.02 -15.36
N THR A 248 8.06 -28.98 -14.65
CA THR A 248 9.44 -28.89 -14.13
C THR A 248 9.59 -29.29 -12.67
N LYS A 249 8.57 -29.09 -11.84
CA LYS A 249 8.63 -29.30 -10.38
C LYS A 249 7.62 -30.33 -9.87
N TRP A 250 6.42 -30.41 -10.44
CA TRP A 250 5.38 -31.30 -9.93
C TRP A 250 5.25 -32.63 -10.69
N ASN A 251 6.21 -32.95 -11.58
CA ASN A 251 6.30 -34.23 -12.30
C ASN A 251 4.99 -34.65 -13.00
N ARG A 252 4.27 -33.69 -13.58
CA ARG A 252 2.96 -33.88 -14.25
C ARG A 252 1.87 -34.48 -13.36
N LYS A 253 2.02 -34.43 -12.02
CA LYS A 253 1.05 -34.96 -11.06
C LYS A 253 -0.23 -34.10 -10.95
N VAL A 254 -0.19 -32.85 -11.40
CA VAL A 254 -1.31 -31.89 -11.25
C VAL A 254 -2.10 -31.78 -12.55
N HIS A 255 -3.42 -31.78 -12.47
CA HIS A 255 -4.31 -31.51 -13.59
C HIS A 255 -4.65 -30.02 -13.61
N ILE A 256 -4.03 -29.27 -14.54
CA ILE A 256 -4.25 -27.83 -14.68
C ILE A 256 -5.51 -27.59 -15.52
N VAL A 257 -6.43 -26.77 -15.01
CA VAL A 257 -7.70 -26.45 -15.67
C VAL A 257 -7.83 -24.94 -15.80
N HIS A 258 -7.78 -24.46 -17.05
CA HIS A 258 -8.10 -23.07 -17.38
C HIS A 258 -9.63 -22.89 -17.39
N SER A 259 -10.20 -22.44 -16.27
CA SER A 259 -11.63 -22.22 -16.16
C SER A 259 -11.98 -21.29 -14.99
N ASP A 260 -13.15 -20.66 -15.10
CA ASP A 260 -13.80 -20.06 -13.96
C ASP A 260 -14.32 -21.18 -13.04
N VAL A 261 -13.99 -21.11 -11.75
CA VAL A 261 -14.40 -22.10 -10.74
C VAL A 261 -15.91 -22.34 -10.74
N ARG A 262 -16.72 -21.31 -11.06
CA ARG A 262 -18.18 -21.38 -11.12
C ARG A 262 -18.71 -22.16 -12.33
N LYS A 263 -17.87 -22.33 -13.37
CA LYS A 263 -18.22 -23.04 -14.61
C LYS A 263 -17.60 -24.43 -14.68
N PHE A 264 -16.55 -24.66 -13.90
CA PHE A 264 -15.84 -25.93 -13.85
C PHE A 264 -16.73 -27.05 -13.29
N LYS A 265 -16.68 -28.22 -13.93
CA LYS A 265 -17.32 -29.45 -13.46
C LYS A 265 -16.25 -30.52 -13.33
N PRO A 266 -15.81 -30.87 -12.11
CA PRO A 266 -14.80 -31.90 -11.92
C PRO A 266 -15.33 -33.28 -12.31
N PRO A 267 -14.45 -34.19 -12.76
CA PRO A 267 -14.83 -35.56 -13.14
C PRO A 267 -15.27 -36.41 -11.95
N ALA A 268 -14.83 -36.07 -10.74
CA ALA A 268 -15.18 -36.73 -9.50
C ALA A 268 -15.34 -35.72 -8.36
N LYS A 269 -16.05 -36.12 -7.30
CA LYS A 269 -16.15 -35.30 -6.08
C LYS A 269 -14.84 -35.26 -5.30
N ALA A 270 -14.56 -34.12 -4.68
CA ALA A 270 -13.35 -33.86 -3.91
C ALA A 270 -13.48 -34.28 -2.44
N ASP A 271 -12.40 -34.82 -1.87
CA ASP A 271 -12.20 -34.98 -0.43
C ASP A 271 -11.90 -33.65 0.23
N ILE A 272 -11.07 -32.82 -0.43
CA ILE A 272 -10.69 -31.50 0.04
C ILE A 272 -10.80 -30.48 -1.11
N ILE A 273 -11.43 -29.34 -0.84
CA ILE A 273 -11.36 -28.14 -1.69
C ILE A 273 -10.55 -27.08 -0.94
N VAL A 274 -9.53 -26.53 -1.59
CA VAL A 274 -8.69 -25.45 -1.03
C VAL A 274 -8.84 -24.20 -1.89
N SER A 275 -8.93 -23.03 -1.27
CA SER A 275 -8.95 -21.75 -1.96
C SER A 275 -8.33 -20.64 -1.11
N GLU A 276 -7.88 -19.58 -1.76
CA GLU A 276 -7.55 -18.30 -1.13
C GLU A 276 -8.12 -17.20 -2.04
N MET A 277 -9.35 -16.78 -1.74
CA MET A 277 -10.10 -15.76 -2.49
C MET A 277 -10.60 -14.68 -1.52
N LEU A 278 -9.86 -14.45 -0.43
CA LEU A 278 -10.27 -13.56 0.65
C LEU A 278 -9.73 -12.16 0.38
N GLY A 279 -10.61 -11.17 0.48
CA GLY A 279 -10.19 -9.78 0.54
C GLY A 279 -10.00 -9.30 1.98
N SER A 280 -9.60 -8.04 2.15
CA SER A 280 -9.44 -7.38 3.46
C SER A 280 -10.69 -7.34 4.33
N PHE A 281 -11.88 -7.51 3.74
CA PHE A 281 -13.15 -7.61 4.46
C PHE A 281 -13.75 -9.01 4.30
N GLY A 282 -12.90 -10.02 4.09
CA GLY A 282 -13.26 -11.42 3.93
C GLY A 282 -13.89 -11.71 2.57
N ASP A 283 -15.12 -11.27 2.38
CA ASP A 283 -15.95 -11.65 1.23
C ASP A 283 -15.94 -10.66 0.07
N ASN A 284 -15.22 -9.54 0.19
CA ASN A 284 -15.18 -8.49 -0.84
C ASN A 284 -14.49 -8.92 -2.15
N GLU A 285 -13.81 -10.06 -2.18
CA GLU A 285 -13.27 -10.67 -3.41
C GLU A 285 -14.14 -11.81 -3.95
N LEU A 286 -15.41 -11.86 -3.53
CA LEU A 286 -16.44 -12.77 -4.06
C LEU A 286 -16.18 -14.25 -3.79
N SER A 287 -15.40 -14.56 -2.74
CA SER A 287 -15.22 -15.92 -2.23
C SER A 287 -16.55 -16.67 -2.06
N PRO A 288 -17.63 -16.09 -1.47
CA PRO A 288 -18.89 -16.82 -1.32
C PRO A 288 -19.48 -17.29 -2.65
N GLU A 289 -19.47 -16.43 -3.67
CA GLU A 289 -20.05 -16.76 -4.97
C GLU A 289 -19.22 -17.76 -5.78
N CYS A 290 -17.89 -17.78 -5.58
CA CYS A 290 -17.00 -18.76 -6.17
C CYS A 290 -17.10 -20.12 -5.46
N LEU A 291 -16.94 -20.13 -4.14
CA LEU A 291 -16.91 -21.35 -3.33
C LEU A 291 -18.26 -22.05 -3.26
N TYR A 292 -19.37 -21.32 -3.27
CA TYR A 292 -20.69 -21.94 -3.29
C TYR A 292 -20.89 -22.88 -4.50
N GLU A 293 -20.36 -22.52 -5.67
CA GLU A 293 -20.42 -23.40 -6.84
C GLU A 293 -19.43 -24.56 -6.73
N ALA A 294 -18.20 -24.30 -6.25
CA ALA A 294 -17.17 -25.33 -6.08
C ALA A 294 -17.59 -26.42 -5.07
N MET A 295 -18.17 -26.04 -3.93
CA MET A 295 -18.54 -26.94 -2.85
C MET A 295 -19.64 -27.95 -3.22
N LYS A 296 -20.40 -27.72 -4.30
CA LYS A 296 -21.35 -28.73 -4.83
C LYS A 296 -20.66 -30.02 -5.24
N PHE A 297 -19.36 -29.94 -5.52
CA PHE A 297 -18.51 -31.06 -5.90
C PHE A 297 -17.71 -31.63 -4.73
N LEU A 298 -18.00 -31.22 -3.49
CA LEU A 298 -17.43 -31.84 -2.31
C LEU A 298 -18.14 -33.17 -2.00
N LYS A 299 -17.41 -34.16 -1.50
CA LYS A 299 -18.00 -35.39 -0.93
C LYS A 299 -18.84 -35.03 0.31
N PRO A 300 -19.83 -35.85 0.71
CA PRO A 300 -20.67 -35.58 1.89
C PRO A 300 -19.89 -35.32 3.19
N ASP A 301 -18.74 -35.97 3.33
CA ASP A 301 -17.80 -35.85 4.45
C ASP A 301 -16.57 -34.99 4.09
N GLY A 302 -16.56 -34.33 2.93
CA GLY A 302 -15.40 -33.59 2.44
C GLY A 302 -15.19 -32.27 3.18
N VAL A 303 -13.98 -31.73 3.07
CA VAL A 303 -13.54 -30.52 3.77
C VAL A 303 -13.31 -29.38 2.79
N CYS A 304 -13.81 -28.18 3.12
CA CYS A 304 -13.43 -26.95 2.42
C CYS A 304 -12.47 -26.15 3.30
N ILE A 305 -11.38 -25.65 2.71
CA ILE A 305 -10.40 -24.76 3.33
C ILE A 305 -10.41 -23.45 2.53
N PRO A 306 -10.78 -22.31 3.12
CA PRO A 306 -11.13 -22.12 4.53
C PRO A 306 -12.50 -22.70 4.92
N GLN A 307 -12.63 -23.14 6.18
CA GLN A 307 -13.89 -23.61 6.75
C GLN A 307 -14.85 -22.47 7.10
N PHE A 308 -14.31 -21.32 7.48
CA PHE A 308 -15.10 -20.20 7.97
C PHE A 308 -14.33 -18.89 7.82
N TYR A 309 -15.04 -17.80 7.54
CA TYR A 309 -14.49 -16.46 7.70
C TYR A 309 -15.58 -15.46 8.06
N GLN A 310 -15.15 -14.34 8.62
CA GLN A 310 -16.01 -13.31 9.17
C GLN A 310 -15.38 -11.93 9.05
N SER A 311 -16.20 -10.98 8.60
CA SER A 311 -15.84 -9.57 8.48
C SER A 311 -16.18 -8.81 9.77
N TYR A 312 -15.36 -7.83 10.12
CA TYR A 312 -15.50 -7.00 11.32
C TYR A 312 -15.42 -5.53 10.94
N LEU A 313 -16.20 -4.68 11.60
CA LEU A 313 -16.22 -3.24 11.36
C LEU A 313 -15.93 -2.46 12.66
N SER A 314 -15.11 -1.41 12.58
CA SER A 314 -14.75 -0.54 13.72
C SER A 314 -14.82 0.94 13.33
N PRO A 315 -15.45 1.83 14.11
CA PRO A 315 -15.42 3.27 13.87
C PRO A 315 -13.98 3.77 13.97
N VAL A 316 -13.65 4.80 13.20
CA VAL A 316 -12.31 5.39 13.21
C VAL A 316 -12.35 6.92 13.16
N HIS A 317 -11.49 7.54 13.96
CA HIS A 317 -11.09 8.93 13.84
C HIS A 317 -9.85 9.02 12.95
N ALA A 318 -10.02 9.50 11.72
CA ALA A 318 -8.95 9.57 10.71
C ALA A 318 -9.18 10.73 9.72
N PRO A 319 -9.11 12.00 10.17
CA PRO A 319 -9.39 13.17 9.34
C PRO A 319 -8.52 13.25 8.07
N LYS A 320 -7.22 12.92 8.18
CA LYS A 320 -6.30 12.87 7.03
C LYS A 320 -6.75 11.87 5.97
N LEU A 321 -7.19 10.67 6.40
CA LEU A 321 -7.66 9.62 5.51
C LEU A 321 -8.94 10.02 4.79
N HIS A 322 -9.88 10.62 5.53
CA HIS A 322 -11.11 11.17 4.97
C HIS A 322 -10.85 12.27 3.94
N TYR A 323 -9.96 13.20 4.27
CA TYR A 323 -9.54 14.26 3.34
C TYR A 323 -8.95 13.67 2.05
N ASN A 324 -8.01 12.71 2.18
CA ASN A 324 -7.40 12.07 1.01
C ASN A 324 -8.44 11.35 0.14
N ALA A 325 -9.42 10.67 0.75
CA ALA A 325 -10.52 10.04 0.03
C ALA A 325 -11.38 11.08 -0.71
N ALA A 326 -11.67 12.22 -0.08
CA ALA A 326 -12.41 13.32 -0.69
C ALA A 326 -11.65 13.99 -1.84
N GLN A 327 -10.32 14.12 -1.76
CA GLN A 327 -9.50 14.65 -2.85
C GLN A 327 -9.47 13.69 -4.05
N TYR A 328 -9.33 12.39 -3.79
CA TYR A 328 -9.38 11.38 -4.84
C TYR A 328 -10.74 11.40 -5.56
N ARG A 329 -11.85 11.56 -4.81
CA ARG A 329 -13.19 11.75 -5.37
C ARG A 329 -13.25 12.95 -6.34
N LYS A 330 -12.74 14.12 -5.94
CA LYS A 330 -12.71 15.32 -6.79
C LYS A 330 -11.91 15.12 -8.07
N GLN A 331 -10.78 14.41 -8.00
CA GLN A 331 -9.95 14.12 -9.18
C GLN A 331 -10.69 13.20 -10.17
N VAL A 332 -11.37 12.17 -9.67
CA VAL A 332 -12.18 11.27 -10.51
C VAL A 332 -13.37 12.01 -11.13
N GLU A 333 -14.09 12.82 -10.35
CA GLU A 333 -15.17 13.70 -10.83
C GLU A 333 -14.71 14.62 -11.95
N TYR A 334 -13.57 15.29 -11.79
CA TYR A 334 -12.99 16.16 -12.82
C TYR A 334 -12.70 15.39 -14.11
N ASN A 335 -12.07 14.22 -14.01
CA ASN A 335 -11.74 13.39 -15.17
C ASN A 335 -12.99 12.89 -15.90
N VAL A 336 -14.03 12.47 -15.16
CA VAL A 336 -15.29 12.02 -15.74
C VAL A 336 -16.06 13.17 -16.38
N ASN A 337 -16.07 14.35 -15.76
CA ASN A 337 -16.71 15.54 -16.33
C ASN A 337 -16.06 15.99 -17.64
N ILE A 338 -14.72 15.92 -17.75
CA ILE A 338 -14.03 16.14 -19.03
C ILE A 338 -14.48 15.12 -20.08
N ILE A 339 -14.58 13.85 -19.72
CA ILE A 339 -15.03 12.79 -20.64
C ILE A 339 -16.49 13.01 -21.07
N ASN A 340 -17.35 13.48 -20.17
CA ASN A 340 -18.77 13.75 -20.44
C ASN A 340 -18.98 15.02 -21.28
N LEU A 341 -18.15 16.06 -21.07
CA LEU A 341 -18.13 17.25 -21.92
C LEU A 341 -17.70 16.92 -23.35
N LEU A 342 -16.88 15.89 -23.53
CA LEU A 342 -16.44 15.41 -24.85
C LEU A 342 -17.41 14.41 -25.50
N ASN A 343 -18.33 13.82 -24.71
CA ASN A 343 -19.32 12.85 -25.18
C ASN A 343 -20.70 13.23 -24.64
N GLU A 344 -21.45 14.06 -25.38
CA GLU A 344 -22.76 14.66 -25.03
C GLU A 344 -23.90 13.68 -24.63
N ARG A 345 -23.63 12.42 -24.30
CA ARG A 345 -24.65 11.40 -24.01
C ARG A 345 -24.36 10.45 -22.85
N MET A 346 -23.50 10.78 -21.90
CA MET A 346 -23.37 9.96 -20.68
C MET A 346 -23.36 10.80 -19.40
N LEU A 347 -24.52 10.86 -18.74
CA LEU A 347 -24.63 11.33 -17.36
C LEU A 347 -24.10 10.23 -16.43
N TRP A 348 -22.79 10.17 -16.22
CA TRP A 348 -22.22 9.43 -15.09
C TRP A 348 -22.45 10.26 -13.83
N ASN A 349 -23.38 9.83 -12.97
CA ASN A 349 -23.45 10.37 -11.61
C ASN A 349 -22.25 9.85 -10.83
N VAL A 350 -21.26 10.72 -10.69
CA VAL A 350 -19.99 10.44 -10.03
C VAL A 350 -20.19 10.51 -8.52
N ASP A 351 -20.82 9.48 -7.97
CA ASP A 351 -20.69 9.16 -6.54
C ASP A 351 -19.61 8.09 -6.34
N MET A 352 -18.68 7.90 -7.28
CA MET A 352 -17.60 6.93 -7.16
C MET A 352 -16.87 7.10 -5.82
N LEU A 353 -16.57 5.98 -5.17
CA LEU A 353 -15.65 5.85 -4.02
C LEU A 353 -16.29 5.97 -2.64
N SER A 354 -17.25 5.11 -2.40
CA SER A 354 -17.68 4.80 -1.03
C SER A 354 -16.70 3.80 -0.36
N ILE A 355 -15.81 3.15 -1.10
CA ILE A 355 -14.89 2.15 -0.57
C ILE A 355 -13.49 2.46 -1.08
N LEU A 356 -12.60 2.85 -0.18
CA LEU A 356 -11.19 3.05 -0.48
C LEU A 356 -10.46 3.03 0.88
N LEU A 357 -9.98 1.87 1.33
CA LEU A 357 -8.56 1.62 1.54
C LEU A 357 -8.19 0.49 2.51
N LEU A 358 -7.17 -0.27 2.13
CA LEU A 358 -6.11 -0.91 2.91
C LEU A 358 -5.37 0.02 3.93
N HIS A 359 -5.83 0.13 5.18
CA HIS A 359 -5.22 0.98 6.23
C HIS A 359 -4.39 0.19 7.25
N LEU A 360 -3.32 0.82 7.74
CA LEU A 360 -2.52 0.40 8.90
C LEU A 360 -2.76 1.40 10.04
N SER A 361 -3.79 1.16 10.87
CA SER A 361 -4.07 2.02 12.03
C SER A 361 -3.20 1.64 13.22
N LEU A 362 -2.41 2.58 13.73
CA LEU A 362 -1.75 2.51 15.04
C LEU A 362 -2.66 3.00 16.19
N THR A 363 -3.99 2.94 16.06
CA THR A 363 -4.86 3.15 17.23
C THR A 363 -4.81 1.88 18.07
N THR A 364 -3.82 1.85 18.96
CA THR A 364 -3.75 0.91 20.06
C THR A 364 -4.93 1.19 20.98
N GLN A 365 -5.86 0.24 21.05
CA GLN A 365 -7.00 0.22 21.98
C GLN A 365 -8.04 1.33 21.79
N SER A 366 -9.11 1.02 21.08
CA SER A 366 -10.41 1.64 21.35
C SER A 366 -11.50 0.59 21.10
N HIS A 367 -11.82 -0.17 22.14
CA HIS A 367 -13.00 -1.02 22.33
C HIS A 367 -13.53 -1.74 21.09
N TYR A 368 -13.20 -3.03 20.98
CA TYR A 368 -13.67 -3.93 19.94
C TYR A 368 -15.18 -4.09 19.97
N PHE A 369 -15.86 -3.51 19.01
CA PHE A 369 -17.28 -3.75 18.81
C PHE A 369 -17.47 -4.98 17.93
N HIS A 370 -17.63 -6.11 18.61
CA HIS A 370 -17.99 -7.37 17.98
C HIS A 370 -19.39 -7.25 17.41
N SER A 371 -19.50 -7.24 16.09
CA SER A 371 -20.76 -7.56 15.44
C SER A 371 -20.51 -8.44 14.23
N LEU A 372 -21.13 -9.61 14.33
CA LEU A 372 -20.81 -10.81 13.59
C LEU A 372 -21.51 -10.80 12.22
N ILE A 373 -20.75 -10.88 11.13
CA ILE A 373 -21.23 -11.44 9.86
C ILE A 373 -20.83 -12.92 9.85
N LYS A 374 -21.79 -13.84 9.94
CA LYS A 374 -21.51 -15.28 9.85
C LYS A 374 -21.63 -15.69 8.38
N LEU A 375 -20.50 -15.91 7.71
CA LEU A 375 -20.47 -16.71 6.48
C LEU A 375 -20.17 -18.14 6.89
N ASP A 376 -21.23 -18.88 7.22
CA ASP A 376 -21.14 -20.30 7.53
C ASP A 376 -20.99 -21.10 6.25
N VAL A 377 -19.75 -21.26 5.79
CA VAL A 377 -19.41 -22.07 4.61
C VAL A 377 -19.64 -23.57 4.88
N SER A 378 -19.71 -23.98 6.15
CA SER A 378 -19.94 -25.38 6.53
C SER A 378 -21.41 -25.83 6.45
N ASN A 379 -22.37 -24.89 6.34
CA ASN A 379 -23.81 -25.22 6.31
C ASN A 379 -24.67 -24.24 5.47
N ALA A 380 -24.08 -23.52 4.51
CA ALA A 380 -24.79 -22.52 3.73
C ALA A 380 -25.95 -23.12 2.89
N LYS A 381 -27.16 -23.05 3.44
CA LYS A 381 -28.36 -23.02 2.59
C LYS A 381 -28.23 -21.82 1.62
N PRO A 382 -28.50 -22.00 0.32
CA PRO A 382 -28.26 -21.05 -0.79
C PRO A 382 -28.87 -19.63 -0.71
N LYS A 383 -29.50 -19.21 0.39
CA LYS A 383 -30.56 -18.20 0.36
C LYS A 383 -30.20 -16.79 0.85
N GLN A 384 -29.03 -16.55 1.46
CA GLN A 384 -28.64 -15.19 1.86
C GLN A 384 -27.39 -14.71 1.12
N LYS A 385 -27.57 -14.39 -0.17
CA LYS A 385 -26.57 -13.62 -0.93
C LYS A 385 -26.50 -12.17 -0.44
N ASN A 386 -27.64 -11.66 0.03
CA ASN A 386 -27.77 -10.35 0.63
C ASN A 386 -27.70 -10.46 2.15
N PHE A 387 -27.04 -9.51 2.78
CA PHE A 387 -26.88 -9.41 4.21
C PHE A 387 -27.25 -8.01 4.68
N TYR A 388 -27.80 -7.92 5.89
CA TYR A 388 -28.09 -6.66 6.56
C TYR A 388 -27.79 -6.81 8.05
N LYS A 389 -27.13 -5.82 8.63
CA LYS A 389 -26.86 -5.77 10.07
C LYS A 389 -26.84 -4.34 10.58
N VAL A 390 -27.29 -4.20 11.82
CA VAL A 390 -27.12 -2.99 12.62
C VAL A 390 -26.01 -3.23 13.62
N LEU A 391 -25.03 -2.33 13.65
CA LEU A 391 -23.90 -2.36 14.57
C LEU A 391 -23.98 -1.12 15.45
N LYS A 392 -23.77 -1.31 16.76
CA LYS A 392 -23.83 -0.25 17.75
C LYS A 392 -22.52 -0.14 18.50
N PHE A 393 -22.04 1.07 18.61
CA PHE A 393 -20.79 1.43 19.26
C PHE A 393 -21.04 2.53 20.27
N ARG A 394 -20.15 2.69 21.25
CA ARG A 394 -20.19 3.78 22.22
C ARG A 394 -18.83 4.46 22.24
N SER A 395 -18.80 5.78 22.04
CA SER A 395 -17.55 6.52 22.17
C SER A 395 -17.21 6.73 23.63
N GLU A 396 -15.95 6.54 24.02
CA GLU A 396 -15.48 6.84 25.38
C GLU A 396 -14.94 8.27 25.50
N ILE A 397 -14.55 8.85 24.37
CA ILE A 397 -13.97 10.18 24.25
C ILE A 397 -14.78 11.03 23.26
N ASP A 398 -14.60 12.33 23.34
CA ASP A 398 -14.97 13.21 22.22
C ASP A 398 -14.09 12.89 21.02
N CYS A 399 -14.65 12.79 19.81
CA CYS A 399 -13.88 12.52 18.60
C CYS A 399 -14.64 12.95 17.34
N GLU A 400 -13.94 12.98 16.21
CA GLU A 400 -14.57 13.14 14.89
C GLU A 400 -14.60 11.78 14.18
N LEU A 401 -15.78 11.20 14.03
CA LEU A 401 -15.98 9.96 13.28
C LEU A 401 -15.81 10.24 11.78
N SER A 402 -14.77 9.65 11.20
CA SER A 402 -14.42 9.84 9.78
C SER A 402 -14.96 8.72 8.89
N GLY A 403 -15.22 7.54 9.46
CA GLY A 403 -15.55 6.33 8.71
C GLY A 403 -15.43 5.10 9.59
N PHE A 404 -15.32 3.95 8.92
CA PHE A 404 -15.17 2.66 9.56
C PHE A 404 -14.05 1.85 8.91
N LEU A 405 -13.28 1.14 9.72
CA LEU A 405 -12.27 0.16 9.30
C LEU A 405 -12.86 -1.24 9.32
N GLY A 406 -12.54 -2.00 8.28
CA GLY A 406 -13.00 -3.34 7.99
C GLY A 406 -11.85 -4.33 8.14
N TYR A 407 -12.11 -5.46 8.77
CA TYR A 407 -11.14 -6.52 8.99
C TYR A 407 -11.77 -7.88 8.69
N PHE A 408 -10.97 -8.94 8.70
CA PHE A 408 -11.49 -10.30 8.72
C PHE A 408 -10.74 -11.22 9.70
N TYR A 409 -11.45 -12.26 10.11
CA TYR A 409 -10.93 -13.44 10.78
C TYR A 409 -11.37 -14.68 9.99
N CYS A 410 -10.48 -15.65 9.82
CA CYS A 410 -10.71 -16.83 9.00
C CYS A 410 -10.16 -18.08 9.69
N ILE A 411 -10.97 -19.12 9.79
CA ILE A 411 -10.54 -20.45 10.19
C ILE A 411 -10.30 -21.24 8.90
N LEU A 412 -9.04 -21.62 8.69
CA LEU A 412 -8.64 -22.47 7.57
C LEU A 412 -9.15 -23.90 7.82
N TYR A 413 -8.73 -24.50 8.94
CA TYR A 413 -9.18 -25.80 9.40
C TYR A 413 -8.90 -25.93 10.91
N LYS A 414 -9.91 -26.27 11.72
CA LYS A 414 -9.80 -26.41 13.19
C LYS A 414 -9.06 -25.22 13.84
N ASP A 415 -7.88 -25.44 14.40
CA ASP A 415 -7.10 -24.44 15.14
C ASP A 415 -6.22 -23.56 14.23
N HIS A 416 -6.15 -23.87 12.94
CA HIS A 416 -5.41 -23.08 11.96
C HIS A 416 -6.25 -21.90 11.46
N ALA A 417 -5.85 -20.69 11.81
CA ALA A 417 -6.56 -19.47 11.49
C ALA A 417 -5.65 -18.36 10.93
N LEU A 418 -6.27 -17.44 10.18
CA LEU A 418 -5.71 -16.18 9.71
C LEU A 418 -6.55 -15.01 10.24
N SER A 419 -5.91 -13.94 10.68
CA SER A 419 -6.60 -12.76 11.19
C SER A 419 -5.84 -11.48 10.86
N ILE A 420 -6.59 -10.46 10.44
CA ILE A 420 -6.08 -9.08 10.37
C ILE A 420 -6.70 -8.16 11.41
N LEU A 421 -7.52 -8.68 12.32
CA LEU A 421 -8.02 -7.92 13.46
C LEU A 421 -6.85 -7.49 14.36
N PRO A 422 -6.80 -6.21 14.80
CA PRO A 422 -5.70 -5.74 15.65
C PRO A 422 -5.54 -6.53 16.97
N SER A 423 -6.62 -7.07 17.54
CA SER A 423 -6.59 -7.84 18.80
C SER A 423 -5.88 -9.19 18.71
N ASN A 424 -5.99 -9.85 17.56
CA ASN A 424 -5.51 -11.23 17.36
C ASN A 424 -4.85 -11.40 15.99
N HIS A 425 -4.22 -10.35 15.49
CA HIS A 425 -3.56 -10.33 14.18
C HIS A 425 -2.55 -11.47 14.07
N THR A 426 -2.56 -12.20 12.95
CA THR A 426 -1.59 -13.27 12.72
C THR A 426 -0.18 -12.67 12.65
N PRO A 427 0.76 -13.03 13.55
CA PRO A 427 2.08 -12.39 13.60
C PRO A 427 2.83 -12.52 12.27
N ASN A 428 3.45 -11.42 11.84
CA ASN A 428 4.27 -11.32 10.61
C ASN A 428 3.54 -11.58 9.27
N MET A 429 2.21 -11.77 9.27
CA MET A 429 1.42 -11.82 8.05
C MET A 429 1.31 -10.42 7.42
N ARG A 430 1.46 -10.30 6.10
CA ARG A 430 1.53 -9.02 5.36
C ARG A 430 0.61 -8.95 4.14
N SER A 431 -0.13 -10.03 3.86
CA SER A 431 -0.97 -10.15 2.65
C SER A 431 -2.16 -9.19 2.62
N TRP A 432 -2.64 -8.71 3.76
CA TRP A 432 -3.81 -7.84 3.83
C TRP A 432 -3.60 -6.68 4.81
N PHE A 433 -4.06 -5.50 4.42
CA PHE A 433 -4.33 -4.37 5.31
C PHE A 433 -5.86 -4.28 5.57
N SER A 434 -6.30 -3.35 6.42
CA SER A 434 -7.74 -3.18 6.77
C SER A 434 -8.52 -2.41 5.71
N MET A 435 -9.83 -2.59 5.54
CA MET A 435 -10.64 -1.89 4.51
C MET A 435 -11.32 -0.62 5.06
N PHE A 436 -11.24 0.54 4.40
CA PHE A 436 -11.85 1.78 4.87
C PHE A 436 -13.16 2.10 4.15
N PHE A 437 -14.21 2.31 4.96
CA PHE A 437 -15.54 2.74 4.58
C PHE A 437 -15.74 4.20 5.06
N PRO A 438 -15.37 5.22 4.25
CA PRO A 438 -15.54 6.61 4.61
C PRO A 438 -16.99 7.00 4.85
N LEU A 439 -17.24 7.94 5.76
CA LEU A 439 -18.49 8.69 5.79
C LEU A 439 -18.49 9.78 4.72
N VAL A 440 -19.68 10.16 4.24
CA VAL A 440 -19.81 11.26 3.28
C VAL A 440 -19.30 12.59 3.86
N THR A 441 -19.54 12.81 5.15
CA THR A 441 -19.06 13.94 5.94
C THR A 441 -18.65 13.42 7.31
N PRO A 442 -17.51 13.89 7.88
CA PRO A 442 -17.15 13.52 9.25
C PRO A 442 -18.21 14.00 10.24
N VAL A 443 -18.37 13.27 11.35
CA VAL A 443 -19.39 13.55 12.37
C VAL A 443 -18.73 13.66 13.73
N MET A 444 -18.95 14.77 14.42
CA MET A 444 -18.53 14.91 15.81
C MET A 444 -19.34 13.98 16.72
N VAL A 445 -18.64 13.19 17.53
CA VAL A 445 -19.21 12.25 18.50
C VAL A 445 -18.73 12.68 19.88
N LYS A 446 -19.68 12.82 20.82
CA LYS A 446 -19.37 13.13 22.22
C LYS A 446 -19.10 11.86 23.01
N ALA A 447 -18.27 11.97 24.05
CA ALA A 447 -18.03 10.92 25.02
C ALA A 447 -19.36 10.39 25.58
N GLY A 448 -19.48 9.07 25.63
CA GLY A 448 -20.69 8.35 26.05
C GLY A 448 -21.77 8.21 24.98
N ALA A 449 -21.67 8.88 23.83
CA ALA A 449 -22.67 8.82 22.76
C ALA A 449 -22.67 7.47 22.03
N GLU A 450 -23.86 7.04 21.58
CA GLU A 450 -24.04 5.85 20.75
C GLU A 450 -23.79 6.19 19.27
N ILE A 451 -22.99 5.36 18.61
CA ILE A 451 -22.80 5.32 17.16
C ILE A 451 -23.60 4.11 16.66
N GLU A 452 -24.54 4.33 15.74
CA GLU A 452 -25.34 3.26 15.16
C GLU A 452 -25.17 3.29 13.65
N ILE A 453 -24.67 2.20 13.08
CA ILE A 453 -24.50 2.03 11.63
C ILE A 453 -25.29 0.82 11.15
N HIS A 454 -25.99 1.02 10.05
CA HIS A 454 -26.67 0.00 9.29
C HIS A 454 -25.79 -0.37 8.11
N PHE A 455 -25.57 -1.65 7.87
CA PHE A 455 -24.63 -2.13 6.86
C PHE A 455 -25.28 -3.25 6.06
N TRP A 456 -25.19 -3.17 4.73
CA TRP A 456 -25.72 -4.14 3.81
C TRP A 456 -24.62 -4.69 2.91
N ARG A 457 -24.72 -5.98 2.59
CA ARG A 457 -24.10 -6.58 1.42
C ARG A 457 -25.22 -6.95 0.47
N ASN A 458 -25.18 -6.44 -0.74
CA ASN A 458 -26.23 -6.62 -1.71
C ASN A 458 -25.69 -7.31 -2.95
N THR A 459 -26.53 -8.11 -3.59
CA THR A 459 -26.25 -8.81 -4.85
C THR A 459 -27.40 -8.60 -5.81
N GLY A 460 -27.06 -8.36 -7.08
CA GLY A 460 -28.03 -8.02 -8.10
C GLY A 460 -27.36 -7.66 -9.42
N HIS A 461 -28.06 -7.88 -10.54
CA HIS A 461 -27.60 -7.48 -11.88
C HIS A 461 -26.15 -7.89 -12.24
N GLY A 462 -25.71 -9.07 -11.80
CA GLY A 462 -24.35 -9.54 -12.09
C GLY A 462 -23.25 -8.91 -11.21
N LYS A 463 -23.61 -8.30 -10.08
CA LYS A 463 -22.71 -7.57 -9.18
C LYS A 463 -23.00 -7.86 -7.70
N VAL A 464 -22.01 -7.57 -6.86
CA VAL A 464 -22.09 -7.46 -5.40
C VAL A 464 -21.64 -6.07 -4.99
N TRP A 465 -22.26 -5.48 -3.99
CA TRP A 465 -21.81 -4.20 -3.43
C TRP A 465 -22.17 -4.12 -1.95
N TYR A 466 -21.59 -3.13 -1.27
CA TYR A 466 -21.95 -2.80 0.10
C TYR A 466 -22.66 -1.45 0.15
N GLU A 467 -23.62 -1.33 1.06
CA GLU A 467 -24.26 -0.06 1.43
C GLU A 467 -24.09 0.14 2.92
N TRP A 468 -23.99 1.40 3.37
CA TRP A 468 -24.03 1.69 4.79
C TRP A 468 -24.68 3.02 5.07
N TRP A 469 -25.19 3.12 6.28
CA TRP A 469 -25.94 4.26 6.75
C TRP A 469 -25.63 4.51 8.21
N LEU A 470 -25.02 5.65 8.51
CA LEU A 470 -24.88 6.13 9.88
C LEU A 470 -26.23 6.68 10.35
N ALA A 471 -26.86 6.02 11.32
CA ALA A 471 -28.13 6.42 11.92
C ALA A 471 -27.92 7.30 13.17
N LYS A 472 -26.83 7.10 13.91
CA LYS A 472 -26.45 7.87 15.12
C LYS A 472 -24.94 8.14 15.16
N PRO A 473 -24.48 9.23 15.79
CA PRO A 473 -25.27 10.23 16.53
C PRO A 473 -26.02 11.22 15.62
N THR A 474 -25.51 11.45 14.40
CA THR A 474 -26.14 12.28 13.38
C THR A 474 -26.44 11.41 12.17
N ALA A 475 -27.71 11.34 11.78
CA ALA A 475 -28.10 10.56 10.62
C ALA A 475 -27.52 11.17 9.33
N LEU A 476 -26.83 10.36 8.53
CA LEU A 476 -26.30 10.73 7.22
C LEU A 476 -27.14 10.07 6.11
N PRO A 477 -26.99 10.46 4.83
CA PRO A 477 -27.57 9.72 3.72
C PRO A 477 -27.00 8.28 3.61
N VAL A 478 -27.79 7.36 3.05
CA VAL A 478 -27.30 6.02 2.69
C VAL A 478 -26.20 6.15 1.64
N GLN A 479 -25.08 5.45 1.88
CA GLN A 479 -23.90 5.47 1.03
C GLN A 479 -23.89 4.27 0.08
N ASN A 480 -23.45 4.50 -1.16
CA ASN A 480 -23.44 3.52 -2.27
C ASN A 480 -24.79 2.84 -2.61
N PRO A 481 -25.95 3.54 -2.56
CA PRO A 481 -27.23 2.88 -2.85
C PRO A 481 -27.23 2.25 -4.25
N ASN A 482 -27.71 1.00 -4.35
CA ASN A 482 -27.71 0.17 -5.56
C ASN A 482 -26.32 -0.04 -6.20
N GLY A 483 -25.23 0.12 -5.44
CA GLY A 483 -23.88 -0.09 -5.96
C GLY A 483 -23.49 0.96 -7.01
N ARG A 484 -24.15 2.13 -7.00
CA ARG A 484 -23.95 3.19 -7.99
C ARG A 484 -22.53 3.75 -7.99
N SER A 485 -21.86 3.65 -6.85
CA SER A 485 -20.54 4.20 -6.57
C SER A 485 -19.44 3.16 -6.69
N TRP A 486 -19.70 1.95 -6.18
CA TRP A 486 -18.77 0.84 -6.19
C TRP A 486 -19.51 -0.49 -6.18
N SER A 487 -19.03 -1.42 -7.01
CA SER A 487 -19.58 -2.77 -7.10
C SER A 487 -18.51 -3.74 -7.59
N PHE A 488 -18.50 -4.95 -7.05
CA PHE A 488 -17.69 -6.08 -7.48
C PHE A 488 -18.47 -6.89 -8.53
N ALA A 489 -17.96 -7.01 -9.74
CA ALA A 489 -18.70 -7.60 -10.87
C ALA A 489 -18.36 -9.08 -11.11
N PHE A 490 -19.35 -9.86 -11.54
CA PHE A 490 -19.19 -11.30 -11.87
C PHE A 490 -18.73 -11.57 -13.30
N ILE A 491 -18.95 -10.64 -14.23
CA ILE A 491 -18.72 -10.82 -15.68
C ILE A 491 -18.11 -9.53 -16.23
N MET A 492 -17.18 -9.68 -17.18
CA MET A 492 -16.68 -8.63 -18.05
C MET A 492 -17.81 -8.18 -19.01
N VAL A 493 -18.82 -7.47 -18.51
CA VAL A 493 -19.71 -6.71 -19.39
C VAL A 493 -18.85 -5.57 -19.92
N VAL A 494 -18.39 -5.69 -21.16
CA VAL A 494 -17.78 -4.66 -22.02
C VAL A 494 -17.84 -3.26 -21.39
N MET A 495 -16.94 -2.98 -20.44
CA MET A 495 -16.53 -1.62 -20.08
C MET A 495 -15.41 -1.22 -21.04
N VAL A 496 -15.60 -1.48 -22.33
CA VAL A 496 -14.60 -1.23 -23.39
C VAL A 496 -14.39 0.28 -23.64
N PHE A 497 -15.11 1.18 -22.97
CA PHE A 497 -15.06 2.59 -23.34
C PHE A 497 -14.11 3.49 -22.52
N ILE A 498 -13.46 3.00 -21.46
CA ILE A 498 -12.52 3.85 -20.67
C ILE A 498 -11.06 3.73 -21.16
N LEU A 499 -10.57 2.52 -21.43
CA LEU A 499 -9.15 2.34 -21.80
C LEU A 499 -8.88 2.43 -23.30
N HIS A 500 -9.83 2.05 -24.16
CA HIS A 500 -9.63 2.09 -25.62
C HIS A 500 -9.75 3.50 -26.22
N TYR A 501 -10.44 4.43 -25.54
CA TYR A 501 -10.64 5.80 -26.02
C TYR A 501 -9.53 6.79 -25.64
N GLN A 502 -8.73 6.50 -24.61
CA GLN A 502 -7.51 7.27 -24.33
C GLN A 502 -6.47 7.10 -25.45
N TYR A 503 -6.41 5.93 -26.09
CA TYR A 503 -5.44 5.66 -27.16
C TYR A 503 -5.84 6.24 -28.52
N LEU A 504 -7.14 6.34 -28.82
CA LEU A 504 -7.61 6.81 -30.14
C LEU A 504 -7.72 8.34 -30.24
N TYR A 505 -7.91 9.08 -29.13
CA TYR A 505 -8.03 10.54 -29.19
C TYR A 505 -6.68 11.28 -29.26
N VAL A 506 -5.60 10.70 -28.73
CA VAL A 506 -4.25 11.28 -28.84
C VAL A 506 -3.75 11.27 -30.29
N ILE A 507 -4.26 10.36 -31.13
CA ILE A 507 -3.89 10.29 -32.56
C ILE A 507 -4.59 11.38 -33.39
N GLN A 508 -5.69 11.97 -32.91
CA GLN A 508 -6.50 12.92 -33.69
C GLN A 508 -6.22 14.41 -33.38
N LEU A 509 -5.48 14.72 -32.31
CA LEU A 509 -5.08 16.09 -31.94
C LEU A 509 -3.76 16.57 -32.56
N SER A 510 -3.06 15.76 -33.35
CA SER A 510 -1.82 16.15 -34.05
C SER A 510 -2.04 16.98 -35.33
N ARG A 511 -3.20 17.65 -35.47
CA ARG A 511 -3.53 18.52 -36.63
C ARG A 511 -4.17 19.87 -36.26
N VAL A 512 -3.78 20.49 -35.15
CA VAL A 512 -4.15 21.89 -34.85
C VAL A 512 -2.89 22.77 -34.84
N PRO A 513 -2.82 23.88 -35.60
CA PRO A 513 -1.66 24.76 -35.63
C PRO A 513 -1.54 25.60 -34.35
N PRO A 514 -0.33 26.07 -33.99
CA PRO A 514 -0.07 26.73 -32.71
C PRO A 514 -0.46 28.22 -32.79
N VAL A 515 -1.47 28.66 -32.05
CA VAL A 515 -1.73 30.09 -31.84
C VAL A 515 -2.25 30.35 -30.42
N LEU A 516 -1.70 31.42 -29.82
CA LEU A 516 -2.02 32.10 -28.54
C LEU A 516 -1.31 31.63 -27.26
N SER A 517 -0.21 32.34 -27.01
CA SER A 517 0.44 32.52 -25.70
C SER A 517 -0.36 33.48 -24.82
N TYR A 518 -0.66 33.08 -23.58
CA TYR A 518 -1.12 33.98 -22.53
C TYR A 518 -0.03 34.15 -21.47
N LYS A 519 0.49 35.38 -21.34
CA LYS A 519 1.34 35.82 -20.22
C LYS A 519 0.42 36.18 -19.05
N VAL A 520 0.55 35.48 -17.93
CA VAL A 520 -0.05 35.89 -16.64
C VAL A 520 0.93 36.82 -15.92
N LEU A 521 0.53 38.08 -15.74
CA LEU A 521 1.25 39.10 -14.97
C LEU A 521 0.93 38.92 -13.47
N TYR A 522 1.96 38.75 -12.64
CA TYR A 522 1.84 38.78 -11.18
C TYR A 522 1.89 40.22 -10.67
N PHE A 523 0.84 40.66 -9.97
CA PHE A 523 0.87 41.89 -9.18
C PHE A 523 1.59 41.63 -7.85
N LYS A 524 2.70 42.35 -7.61
CA LYS A 524 3.33 42.49 -6.29
C LYS A 524 2.48 43.43 -5.44
N ASN A 525 1.89 42.93 -4.35
CA ASN A 525 1.41 43.79 -3.27
C ASN A 525 2.24 43.56 -2.01
N ALA A 526 2.81 44.67 -1.54
CA ALA A 526 3.65 44.78 -0.37
C ALA A 526 2.86 44.57 0.93
N VAL A 527 3.47 43.92 1.92
CA VAL A 527 2.97 43.81 3.29
C VAL A 527 3.70 44.86 4.15
N PRO A 528 3.00 45.66 4.97
CA PRO A 528 3.64 46.59 5.88
C PRO A 528 4.27 45.87 7.08
N GLN A 529 5.50 46.28 7.42
CA GLN A 529 6.23 45.82 8.59
C GLN A 529 5.62 46.39 9.87
N VAL A 530 5.17 45.51 10.77
CA VAL A 530 4.92 45.86 12.18
C VAL A 530 6.08 45.30 13.01
N LYS A 531 6.84 46.19 13.64
CA LYS A 531 7.89 45.86 14.61
C LYS A 531 7.23 45.55 15.96
N ALA A 532 7.42 44.33 16.46
CA ALA A 532 7.28 43.99 17.87
C ALA A 532 8.43 43.03 18.23
N GLY A 533 9.19 43.39 19.26
CA GLY A 533 10.46 42.76 19.61
C GLY A 533 10.29 41.35 20.16
N PHE A 534 10.59 40.36 19.31
CA PHE A 534 11.11 39.07 19.74
C PHE A 534 12.47 38.91 19.06
N ARG A 535 13.49 38.58 19.85
CA ARG A 535 14.78 38.14 19.31
C ARG A 535 14.56 36.71 18.78
N VAL A 536 14.05 36.60 17.56
CA VAL A 536 14.31 35.40 16.76
C VAL A 536 15.81 35.41 16.55
N VAL A 537 16.51 34.40 17.05
CA VAL A 537 17.87 34.13 16.60
C VAL A 537 17.74 33.79 15.12
N GLN A 538 17.91 34.81 14.28
CA GLN A 538 18.08 34.66 12.85
C GLN A 538 19.26 33.74 12.62
N ASN A 539 19.03 32.68 11.86
CA ASN A 539 20.01 31.92 11.10
C ASN A 539 21.42 31.92 11.69
N ALA A 540 21.60 31.16 12.77
CA ALA A 540 22.81 30.38 12.88
C ALA A 540 22.62 29.12 12.01
N THR A 541 22.63 29.29 10.69
CA THR A 541 23.44 28.39 9.88
C THR A 541 24.88 28.67 10.27
N THR A 542 25.27 28.25 11.47
CA THR A 542 26.65 27.83 11.66
C THR A 542 26.77 26.63 10.72
N GLU A 543 27.27 26.90 9.52
CA GLU A 543 28.07 25.94 8.78
C GLU A 543 29.12 25.43 9.77
N PHE A 544 28.75 24.39 10.50
CA PHE A 544 29.75 23.46 10.96
C PHE A 544 30.32 22.87 9.68
N PRO A 545 31.64 22.99 9.42
CA PRO A 545 32.27 22.24 8.36
C PRO A 545 32.17 20.77 8.77
N VAL A 546 31.05 20.16 8.40
CA VAL A 546 30.95 18.71 8.33
C VAL A 546 31.31 18.45 6.88
N ASP A 547 32.42 17.77 6.64
CA ASP A 547 32.89 17.39 5.31
C ASP A 547 31.76 16.63 4.59
N ARG A 548 30.95 17.37 3.84
CA ARG A 548 29.80 16.87 3.09
C ARG A 548 30.17 16.90 1.63
N ILE A 549 30.14 15.72 1.04
CA ILE A 549 30.39 15.50 -0.37
C ILE A 549 29.11 15.84 -1.14
N ALA A 550 29.21 16.76 -2.09
CA ALA A 550 28.10 17.15 -2.95
C ALA A 550 28.13 16.37 -4.25
N VAL A 551 27.02 15.73 -4.61
CA VAL A 551 26.87 15.00 -5.89
C VAL A 551 25.62 15.47 -6.62
N THR A 552 25.73 15.64 -7.94
CA THR A 552 24.62 16.05 -8.80
C THR A 552 24.12 14.87 -9.64
N PHE A 553 22.85 14.53 -9.49
CA PHE A 553 22.14 13.51 -10.26
C PHE A 553 21.46 14.15 -11.46
N LEU A 554 21.83 13.70 -12.66
CA LEU A 554 21.27 14.14 -13.93
C LEU A 554 20.32 13.07 -14.44
N THR A 555 19.03 13.38 -14.56
CA THR A 555 18.05 12.42 -15.12
C THR A 555 18.06 12.45 -16.64
N SER A 556 17.63 11.36 -17.25
CA SER A 556 17.40 11.25 -18.70
C SER A 556 16.36 12.24 -19.27
N HIS A 557 15.53 12.86 -18.41
CA HIS A 557 14.56 13.89 -18.79
C HIS A 557 15.13 15.33 -18.71
N GLY A 558 16.37 15.49 -18.27
CA GLY A 558 17.06 16.78 -18.19
C GLY A 558 16.97 17.47 -16.82
N ASP A 559 16.28 16.87 -15.84
CA ASP A 559 16.24 17.38 -14.47
C ASP A 559 17.57 17.12 -13.74
N GLN A 560 17.99 18.10 -12.93
CA GLN A 560 19.21 18.03 -12.13
C GLN A 560 18.87 18.11 -10.65
N PHE A 561 19.36 17.16 -9.85
CA PHE A 561 19.16 17.11 -8.41
C PHE A 561 20.50 17.09 -7.69
N LYS A 562 20.73 18.03 -6.78
CA LYS A 562 21.95 18.08 -5.97
C LYS A 562 21.67 17.47 -4.60
N ALA A 563 22.50 16.52 -4.18
CA ALA A 563 22.42 15.86 -2.88
C ALA A 563 23.75 15.96 -2.12
N TYR A 564 23.69 15.79 -0.80
CA TYR A 564 24.82 15.94 0.12
C TYR A 564 24.94 14.71 1.04
N GLY A 565 26.11 14.09 1.06
CA GLY A 565 26.38 12.90 1.89
C GLY A 565 27.67 13.05 2.69
N LYS A 566 27.85 12.19 3.70
CA LYS A 566 29.10 12.13 4.48
C LYS A 566 30.06 11.11 3.87
N ILE A 567 31.36 11.29 4.08
CA ILE A 567 32.35 10.24 3.76
C ILE A 567 31.92 8.92 4.41
N GLY A 568 31.89 7.85 3.63
CA GLY A 568 31.40 6.54 4.05
C GLY A 568 29.93 6.24 3.74
N ASP A 569 29.09 7.24 3.44
CA ASP A 569 27.74 7.00 2.90
C ASP A 569 27.85 6.48 1.46
N THR A 570 26.84 5.79 0.95
CA THR A 570 26.76 5.43 -0.47
C THR A 570 26.06 6.51 -1.29
N LEU A 571 26.24 6.52 -2.62
CA LEU A 571 25.45 7.39 -3.49
C LEU A 571 23.94 7.11 -3.37
N LEU A 572 23.55 5.88 -3.06
CA LEU A 572 22.15 5.54 -2.78
C LEU A 572 21.65 6.19 -1.49
N ASP A 573 22.46 6.19 -0.43
CA ASP A 573 22.10 6.83 0.84
C ASP A 573 21.85 8.33 0.67
N MET A 574 22.60 9.00 -0.22
CA MET A 574 22.36 10.40 -0.55
C MET A 574 20.96 10.63 -1.14
N VAL A 575 20.52 9.77 -2.06
CA VAL A 575 19.21 9.86 -2.70
C VAL A 575 18.10 9.73 -1.66
N PHE A 576 18.24 8.79 -0.73
CA PHE A 576 17.24 8.56 0.33
C PHE A 576 17.24 9.63 1.41
N ASN A 577 18.43 10.01 1.91
CA ASN A 577 18.55 10.98 3.00
C ASN A 577 18.08 12.38 2.60
N ASP A 578 18.35 12.79 1.35
CA ASP A 578 17.95 14.11 0.83
C ASP A 578 16.58 14.08 0.12
N ASN A 579 15.87 12.94 0.12
CA ASN A 579 14.56 12.75 -0.53
C ASN A 579 14.55 13.17 -2.01
N ILE A 580 15.56 12.77 -2.78
CA ILE A 580 15.63 13.06 -4.21
C ILE A 580 14.53 12.24 -4.93
N PRO A 581 13.69 12.87 -5.77
CA PRO A 581 12.52 12.22 -6.39
C PRO A 581 12.91 11.33 -7.59
N LEU A 582 13.70 10.29 -7.35
CA LEU A 582 14.04 9.25 -8.33
C LEU A 582 13.18 8.01 -8.06
N ASP A 583 11.99 7.99 -8.67
CA ASP A 583 11.02 6.91 -8.51
C ASP A 583 11.61 5.55 -8.90
N GLY A 584 11.47 4.57 -8.01
CA GLY A 584 11.97 3.20 -8.23
C GLY A 584 13.49 3.07 -8.13
N PHE A 585 14.22 4.09 -7.66
CA PHE A 585 15.67 4.03 -7.51
C PHE A 585 16.08 3.28 -6.24
N GLY A 586 16.88 2.22 -6.40
CA GLY A 586 17.41 1.44 -5.27
C GLY A 586 16.39 0.61 -4.50
N ILE A 587 15.50 -0.09 -5.19
CA ILE A 587 14.42 -0.92 -4.62
C ILE A 587 14.92 -1.97 -3.61
N CYS A 588 16.12 -2.54 -3.81
CA CYS A 588 16.72 -3.50 -2.88
C CYS A 588 17.38 -2.88 -1.64
N GLU A 589 17.31 -1.55 -1.46
CA GLU A 589 17.88 -0.84 -0.32
C GLU A 589 19.40 -1.06 -0.15
N GLY A 590 20.10 -1.26 -1.26
CA GLY A 590 21.56 -1.35 -1.28
C GLY A 590 22.15 -2.74 -1.00
N THR A 591 21.33 -3.79 -0.93
CA THR A 591 21.81 -5.19 -0.75
C THR A 591 22.48 -5.80 -1.99
N CYS A 592 22.75 -5.00 -3.03
CA CYS A 592 23.27 -5.47 -4.33
C CYS A 592 22.43 -6.62 -4.93
N SER A 593 21.11 -6.61 -4.71
CA SER A 593 20.19 -7.66 -5.19
C SER A 593 19.27 -7.21 -6.33
N CYS A 594 19.49 -6.01 -6.87
CA CYS A 594 18.81 -5.49 -8.05
C CYS A 594 19.67 -4.44 -8.76
N SER A 595 19.30 -4.08 -10.00
CA SER A 595 19.99 -3.06 -10.82
C SER A 595 19.33 -1.68 -10.82
N THR A 596 18.34 -1.44 -9.94
CA THR A 596 17.50 -0.23 -9.97
C THR A 596 18.16 1.03 -9.43
N CYS A 597 19.36 0.94 -8.87
CA CYS A 597 20.18 2.10 -8.49
C CYS A 597 21.32 2.35 -9.49
N HIS A 598 21.18 1.84 -10.71
CA HIS A 598 22.15 2.00 -11.78
C HIS A 598 22.38 3.48 -12.10
N VAL A 599 23.66 3.86 -12.18
CA VAL A 599 24.13 5.19 -12.58
C VAL A 599 25.24 5.06 -13.60
N ILE A 600 25.37 6.08 -14.45
CA ILE A 600 26.42 6.19 -15.46
C ILE A 600 27.33 7.36 -15.08
N LEU A 601 28.63 7.06 -14.98
CA LEU A 601 29.65 8.02 -14.57
C LEU A 601 30.41 8.58 -15.78
N LYS A 602 31.00 9.78 -15.65
CA LYS A 602 32.01 10.23 -16.63
C LYS A 602 33.24 9.32 -16.53
N ARG A 603 33.94 9.10 -17.65
CA ARG A 603 35.12 8.21 -17.69
C ARG A 603 36.17 8.59 -16.64
N GLU A 604 36.47 9.89 -16.53
CA GLU A 604 37.40 10.43 -15.52
C GLU A 604 36.99 10.10 -14.08
N GLN A 605 35.68 10.04 -13.79
CA GLN A 605 35.13 9.71 -12.47
C GLN A 605 35.11 8.21 -12.20
N TYR A 606 34.89 7.42 -13.25
CA TYR A 606 34.89 5.98 -13.19
C TYR A 606 36.29 5.41 -12.93
N ASP A 607 37.32 5.98 -13.57
CA ASP A 607 38.68 5.44 -13.58
C ASP A 607 39.39 5.49 -12.21
N TYR A 608 38.96 6.34 -11.28
CA TYR A 608 39.50 6.40 -9.91
C TYR A 608 38.65 5.65 -8.87
N LEU A 609 37.49 5.11 -9.26
CA LEU A 609 36.71 4.25 -8.36
C LEU A 609 37.30 2.82 -8.33
N PRO A 610 37.15 2.09 -7.22
CA PRO A 610 37.45 0.66 -7.20
C PRO A 610 36.66 -0.07 -8.28
N SER A 611 37.27 -1.05 -8.94
CA SER A 611 36.58 -1.90 -9.91
C SER A 611 35.30 -2.50 -9.32
N PRO A 612 34.22 -2.63 -10.11
CA PRO A 612 33.00 -3.27 -9.66
C PRO A 612 33.27 -4.70 -9.22
N ARG A 613 32.57 -5.14 -8.16
CA ARG A 613 32.65 -6.51 -7.65
C ARG A 613 31.89 -7.46 -8.58
N GLU A 614 32.16 -8.77 -8.48
CA GLU A 614 31.48 -9.78 -9.31
C GLU A 614 29.95 -9.77 -9.15
N ASP A 615 29.46 -9.62 -7.91
CA ASP A 615 28.03 -9.50 -7.60
C ASP A 615 27.40 -8.21 -8.16
N GLU A 616 28.15 -7.10 -8.17
CA GLU A 616 27.74 -5.87 -8.83
C GLU A 616 27.66 -6.04 -10.36
N LEU A 617 28.64 -6.73 -10.96
CA LEU A 617 28.65 -7.01 -12.40
C LEU A 617 27.47 -7.89 -12.83
N ASP A 618 27.18 -8.95 -12.06
CA ASP A 618 26.02 -9.83 -12.29
C ASP A 618 24.70 -9.04 -12.32
N MET A 619 24.57 -8.03 -11.46
CA MET A 619 23.40 -7.16 -11.43
C MET A 619 23.43 -6.11 -12.54
N LEU A 620 24.59 -5.56 -12.88
CA LEU A 620 24.75 -4.61 -13.98
C LEU A 620 24.42 -5.24 -15.34
N ASP A 621 24.65 -6.53 -15.54
CA ASP A 621 24.22 -7.27 -16.75
C ASP A 621 22.69 -7.23 -16.96
N LEU A 622 21.93 -7.02 -15.88
CA LEU A 622 20.48 -6.88 -15.89
C LEU A 622 20.03 -5.40 -15.98
N ALA A 623 20.96 -4.44 -16.03
CA ALA A 623 20.66 -3.01 -16.01
C ALA A 623 20.28 -2.47 -17.40
N TYR A 624 19.30 -1.58 -17.45
CA TYR A 624 18.89 -0.93 -18.70
C TYR A 624 19.79 0.26 -19.02
N GLY A 625 20.25 0.36 -20.27
CA GLY A 625 21.15 1.45 -20.69
C GLY A 625 22.58 1.29 -20.16
N LEU A 626 23.03 0.04 -19.96
CA LEU A 626 24.38 -0.30 -19.52
C LEU A 626 25.45 0.31 -20.45
N THR A 627 26.51 0.84 -19.84
CA THR A 627 27.70 1.42 -20.49
C THR A 627 28.97 0.95 -19.79
N ASP A 628 30.13 1.12 -20.41
CA ASP A 628 31.43 0.80 -19.82
C ASP A 628 31.73 1.53 -18.49
N THR A 629 31.03 2.64 -18.22
CA THR A 629 31.20 3.45 -17.01
C THR A 629 30.01 3.34 -16.06
N SER A 630 29.26 2.25 -16.16
CA SER A 630 28.09 1.97 -15.34
C SER A 630 28.47 1.35 -14.00
N ARG A 631 27.79 1.79 -12.94
CA ARG A 631 27.94 1.29 -11.57
C ARG A 631 26.59 1.28 -10.87
N LEU A 632 26.48 0.54 -9.76
CA LEU A 632 25.34 0.63 -8.86
C LEU A 632 25.63 1.68 -7.77
N ALA A 633 24.72 2.65 -7.60
CA ALA A 633 24.90 3.73 -6.62
C ALA A 633 25.03 3.22 -5.17
N CYS A 634 24.49 2.04 -4.86
CA CYS A 634 24.70 1.42 -3.55
C CYS A 634 26.11 0.84 -3.33
N GLN A 635 26.90 0.66 -4.38
CA GLN A 635 28.27 0.15 -4.31
C GLN A 635 29.33 1.26 -4.38
N ILE A 636 28.92 2.50 -4.67
CA ILE A 636 29.80 3.67 -4.67
C ILE A 636 29.74 4.33 -3.29
N VAL A 637 30.80 4.17 -2.52
CA VAL A 637 30.99 4.79 -1.21
C VAL A 637 31.65 6.16 -1.38
N LEU A 638 31.11 7.18 -0.71
CA LEU A 638 31.58 8.55 -0.74
C LEU A 638 32.96 8.69 -0.10
N THR A 639 33.84 9.40 -0.81
CA THR A 639 35.18 9.80 -0.38
C THR A 639 35.35 11.29 -0.70
N GLU A 640 36.38 11.94 -0.14
CA GLU A 640 36.67 13.35 -0.41
C GLU A 640 36.83 13.67 -1.90
N GLN A 641 37.30 12.71 -2.70
CA GLN A 641 37.54 12.87 -4.14
C GLN A 641 36.25 12.90 -4.97
N LEU A 642 35.10 12.56 -4.36
CA LEU A 642 33.79 12.53 -5.02
C LEU A 642 33.02 13.86 -4.86
N ASP A 643 33.62 14.88 -4.24
CA ASP A 643 32.95 16.18 -4.09
C ASP A 643 32.84 16.92 -5.43
N GLY A 644 31.62 17.36 -5.75
CA GLY A 644 31.28 17.95 -7.04
C GLY A 644 31.06 16.94 -8.17
N MET A 645 30.93 15.64 -7.86
CA MET A 645 30.67 14.61 -8.88
C MET A 645 29.30 14.82 -9.56
N GLU A 646 29.22 14.43 -10.83
CA GLU A 646 27.98 14.41 -11.60
C GLU A 646 27.73 12.98 -12.08
N VAL A 647 26.56 12.44 -11.79
CA VAL A 647 26.17 11.08 -12.20
C VAL A 647 24.88 11.14 -13.01
N VAL A 648 24.80 10.32 -14.05
CA VAL A 648 23.61 10.23 -14.90
C VAL A 648 22.76 9.04 -14.47
N VAL A 649 21.47 9.29 -14.23
CA VAL A 649 20.48 8.24 -13.96
C VAL A 649 19.81 7.83 -15.27
N PRO A 650 20.03 6.60 -15.76
CA PRO A 650 19.45 6.13 -17.01
C PRO A 650 17.93 5.97 -16.91
N VAL A 651 17.26 5.90 -18.06
CA VAL A 651 15.81 5.67 -18.12
C VAL A 651 15.51 4.30 -17.50
N MET A 652 14.87 4.24 -16.33
CA MET A 652 14.39 2.98 -15.81
C MET A 652 13.07 2.57 -16.47
N LEU A 653 12.94 1.30 -16.82
CA LEU A 653 11.71 0.68 -17.30
C LEU A 653 10.70 0.46 -16.15
N PHE A 654 10.41 1.51 -15.39
CA PHE A 654 9.29 1.57 -14.45
C PHE A 654 8.51 2.88 -14.60
N SER A 655 8.35 3.38 -15.83
CA SER A 655 7.22 4.24 -16.16
C SER A 655 6.99 4.25 -17.68
N LYS A 656 5.74 3.93 -18.07
CA LYS A 656 5.13 4.02 -19.41
C LYS A 656 5.85 3.30 -20.56
N THR A 657 5.15 2.31 -21.12
CA THR A 657 5.46 1.62 -22.38
C THR A 657 5.98 2.58 -23.46
N CYS A 658 7.27 2.50 -23.81
CA CYS A 658 7.87 3.27 -24.89
C CYS A 658 7.75 2.48 -26.21
N PHE A 659 6.85 2.90 -27.10
CA PHE A 659 6.87 2.49 -28.51
C PHE A 659 7.54 3.58 -29.34
N GLN A 660 8.53 3.22 -30.17
CA GLN A 660 9.07 4.15 -31.15
C GLN A 660 8.43 3.88 -32.51
N ILE A 661 7.76 4.89 -33.08
CA ILE A 661 7.19 4.83 -34.42
C ILE A 661 8.33 5.08 -35.41
N VAL A 662 8.74 4.05 -36.16
CA VAL A 662 9.74 4.20 -37.23
C VAL A 662 9.02 4.50 -38.54
N LYS A 663 9.31 5.66 -39.13
CA LYS A 663 8.74 6.11 -40.41
C LYS A 663 9.59 5.59 -41.57
N HIS A 664 9.03 4.72 -42.41
CA HIS A 664 9.59 4.41 -43.73
C HIS A 664 8.65 4.94 -44.81
N GLY A 665 9.01 6.05 -45.44
CA GLY A 665 8.19 6.68 -46.49
C GLY A 665 6.83 7.15 -45.96
N THR A 666 5.75 6.73 -46.61
CA THR A 666 4.36 7.14 -46.33
C THR A 666 3.59 6.19 -45.39
N SER A 667 4.25 5.18 -44.82
CA SER A 667 3.62 4.19 -43.93
C SER A 667 4.27 4.15 -42.54
N PHE A 668 3.46 3.87 -41.51
CA PHE A 668 3.88 3.72 -40.11
C PHE A 668 3.81 2.24 -39.69
N HIS A 669 4.87 1.72 -39.07
CA HIS A 669 4.88 0.38 -38.50
C HIS A 669 5.19 0.43 -37.00
N LEU A 670 4.51 -0.42 -36.22
CA LEU A 670 4.85 -0.70 -34.82
C LEU A 670 5.83 -1.88 -34.81
N GLY A 671 7.08 -1.65 -34.43
CA GLY A 671 8.10 -2.70 -34.30
C GLY A 671 8.66 -2.74 -32.88
N LEU A 672 8.78 -3.93 -32.31
CA LEU A 672 9.61 -4.17 -31.12
C LEU A 672 11.08 -4.12 -31.56
N ILE A 673 11.87 -3.20 -30.99
CA ILE A 673 13.31 -3.15 -31.22
C ILE A 673 13.94 -4.23 -30.33
N HIS A 674 14.43 -5.33 -30.94
CA HIS A 674 15.48 -6.13 -30.32
C HIS A 674 16.81 -5.43 -30.62
N GLY A 675 17.45 -4.87 -29.59
CA GLY A 675 18.78 -4.30 -29.71
C GLY A 675 19.82 -5.43 -29.80
N THR A 676 20.30 -5.74 -31.00
CA THR A 676 21.56 -6.46 -31.19
C THR A 676 22.73 -5.48 -31.08
N ALA A 677 23.73 -5.81 -30.27
CA ALA A 677 24.96 -5.07 -30.09
C ALA A 677 25.72 -4.86 -31.43
N PRO A 678 26.42 -3.73 -31.63
CA PRO A 678 27.22 -3.52 -32.83
C PRO A 678 28.59 -4.20 -32.70
N THR A 679 28.74 -5.41 -33.24
CA THR A 679 30.08 -5.95 -33.55
C THR A 679 30.53 -5.45 -34.92
N GLY A 680 31.66 -4.76 -34.95
CA GLY A 680 32.25 -4.23 -36.17
C GLY A 680 32.75 -5.32 -37.14
N ARG A 681 32.64 -4.98 -38.43
CA ARG A 681 33.32 -5.52 -39.63
C ARG A 681 32.99 -6.96 -40.06
N GLY A 682 32.36 -7.07 -41.23
CA GLY A 682 32.37 -8.29 -42.05
C GLY A 682 31.17 -8.37 -43.00
N SER A 683 31.41 -8.17 -44.29
CA SER A 683 30.44 -8.30 -45.37
C SER A 683 29.95 -9.74 -45.56
N ALA A 684 28.62 -9.97 -45.52
CA ALA A 684 27.98 -11.09 -46.23
C ALA A 684 26.48 -10.84 -46.40
N SER A 685 26.00 -10.93 -47.64
CA SER A 685 24.60 -10.96 -48.04
C SER A 685 23.92 -12.28 -47.61
N ILE A 686 22.60 -12.29 -47.39
CA ILE A 686 21.65 -13.39 -47.68
C ILE A 686 20.19 -12.92 -47.40
N SER A 687 19.28 -13.62 -48.09
CA SER A 687 17.98 -13.29 -48.68
C SER A 687 16.73 -13.11 -47.79
N LYS A 688 15.80 -12.26 -48.28
CA LYS A 688 14.39 -12.15 -47.86
C LYS A 688 13.58 -13.40 -48.24
N GLY A 689 12.77 -13.91 -47.31
CA GLY A 689 11.65 -14.82 -47.57
C GLY A 689 10.39 -14.27 -46.91
N ILE A 690 9.42 -13.86 -47.73
CA ILE A 690 8.07 -13.43 -47.34
C ILE A 690 7.16 -14.65 -47.41
N VAL A 691 6.33 -14.87 -46.41
CA VAL A 691 5.17 -15.78 -46.50
C VAL A 691 3.92 -14.98 -46.16
N GLU A 692 3.10 -14.70 -47.18
CA GLU A 692 1.74 -14.17 -47.04
C GLU A 692 0.75 -15.33 -46.83
N TYR A 693 -0.23 -15.16 -45.95
CA TYR A 693 -1.48 -15.92 -45.99
C TYR A 693 -2.65 -14.95 -46.08
N SER A 694 -3.41 -15.09 -47.18
CA SER A 694 -4.64 -14.38 -47.47
C SER A 694 -5.84 -15.23 -47.04
N GLY A 695 -6.83 -14.60 -46.39
CA GLY A 695 -8.09 -15.23 -46.00
C GLY A 695 -9.24 -14.25 -46.12
N ARG A 696 -9.93 -14.28 -47.27
CA ARG A 696 -11.16 -13.53 -47.56
C ARG A 696 -12.33 -14.12 -46.78
N ALA A 697 -13.05 -13.26 -46.05
CA ALA A 697 -14.39 -13.54 -45.54
C ALA A 697 -15.39 -13.71 -46.69
N SER A 698 -16.20 -14.77 -46.66
CA SER A 698 -17.39 -14.89 -47.50
C SER A 698 -18.64 -14.78 -46.63
N ARG A 699 -19.56 -13.94 -47.08
CA ARG A 699 -20.93 -13.83 -46.56
C ARG A 699 -21.75 -15.03 -47.06
N LYS A 700 -22.43 -15.71 -46.15
CA LYS A 700 -23.86 -15.99 -46.19
C LYS A 700 -24.34 -16.42 -44.81
#